data_AF-A0A516PZF4-F1
#
_entry.id   AF-A0A516PZF4-F1
#
_cell.length_a   1.000
_cell.length_b   1.000
_cell.length_c   1.000
_cell.angle_alpha   90.00
_cell.angle_beta   90.00
_cell.angle_gamma   90.00
#
_symmetry.space_group_name_H-M   'P 1'
#
loop_
_entity.id
_entity.type
_entity.pdbx_description
1 polymer ?
#
loop_
_entity_poly.entity_id
_entity_poly.type
_entity_poly.pdbx_seq_one_letter_code
_entity_poly.pdbx_strand_id
1 'polypeptide(L)'
;MIPSAIADLRLSRSVVDVRQRLERGLDRVLRDRTRSADPSRTVSAESPSVAGTVLYVRDRLKSSPADAISLANAIGALGGQKDVAALLHGLIAFRRGDADAAWAHFSGVDSRLWAAHAPAEASKAAMRVDPSEAARILRNLANLSPDDLPVQSWYHLTGTALGRSNSELARALYRRFAEAVDSFPDQWRPAAVQRDWLAPWITDHGPHPAPRLSDGHVRFGVLSFGSPERKSSSWNLGDPVQSLASLGHLVRHQVKLHGDPELVDALEYFQSQVPEDLRRPTRADVDVMIVDRDATRFNDIPPNTWMLVIGWWMYPIFGLDYQIPLNENIKPIILSFYCRHPSFLTDDAVNYLKRYGPVGCRDWTTVDLLLKAGVPAFFSGCITSTVSTVFDRHRTIDRDETIYVEAPDAPLGATTASQMDDGMRDQSPAQQLRRVHTMLDGYRHFAEVHTKRLHCYMPTRSLGMDVKFLPNNPADPRYPGLAGITDDEFTSIRNGINDLLEPIMTAILGGEEESTIRQLWRDATADRVAAARRRFAAPVAELPAAMDDSARMAKAKAAIRTVTESRAHPQSAVTIVTSINRAQILPFQVLVKSVMSRSTRPIEWLVVTTDVSQSAFSARSPLGALARRVDNLSLRNVDAKQVPKVALTLSLPDLVESDRVVQLSAESLCLADVAELAEVDLEGRPAAMARSADNVFGSGMEELRSAAARLRDRELAAELRREALIRQPRDLPSLRTDVVVLDAARLRAERLGELARRYARHLKLSNRQQLLLLIGANHAPLPDRWAQTAAATQLPADAGLVHFAHQPKPWEPGVGYQNERWIAERDAGNT
;
A
#
# COMPACT_ATOMS: atom_id res chain seq x y z
N MET A 1 10.95 57.77 -26.59
CA MET A 1 9.97 57.87 -27.70
C MET A 1 9.65 56.44 -28.16
N ILE A 2 8.41 55.97 -27.86
CA ILE A 2 7.51 54.97 -28.53
C ILE A 2 8.12 53.64 -29.07
N PRO A 3 7.44 52.46 -29.09
CA PRO A 3 6.12 51.99 -28.56
C PRO A 3 6.20 50.69 -27.70
N SER A 4 5.29 50.41 -26.74
CA SER A 4 3.96 49.79 -26.93
C SER A 4 3.95 48.43 -27.68
N ALA A 5 4.26 47.33 -26.98
CA ALA A 5 3.95 45.97 -27.45
C ALA A 5 3.74 44.93 -26.31
N ILE A 6 3.41 45.35 -25.09
CA ILE A 6 3.05 44.44 -23.98
C ILE A 6 1.66 44.81 -23.47
N ALA A 7 0.65 44.66 -24.34
CA ALA A 7 -0.75 44.89 -23.98
C ALA A 7 -1.68 43.70 -24.31
N ASP A 8 -1.21 42.65 -24.99
CA ASP A 8 -2.10 41.58 -25.48
C ASP A 8 -1.87 40.17 -24.90
N LEU A 9 -1.06 40.02 -23.84
CA LEU A 9 -1.22 38.86 -22.96
C LEU A 9 -2.32 39.17 -21.95
N ARG A 10 -3.58 38.90 -22.33
CA ARG A 10 -4.69 38.77 -21.37
C ARG A 10 -4.37 37.63 -20.40
N LEU A 11 -3.56 37.91 -19.38
CA LEU A 11 -3.52 37.10 -18.16
C LEU A 11 -4.96 37.03 -17.66
N SER A 12 -5.54 35.84 -17.69
CA SER A 12 -6.92 35.63 -17.27
C SER A 12 -7.10 36.16 -15.84
N ARG A 13 -8.29 36.69 -15.53
CA ARG A 13 -8.67 37.10 -14.16
C ARG A 13 -8.36 36.03 -13.09
N SER A 14 -8.21 34.75 -13.48
CA SER A 14 -7.86 33.66 -12.57
C SER A 14 -6.41 33.72 -12.07
N VAL A 15 -5.43 34.19 -12.85
CA VAL A 15 -4.02 34.22 -12.41
C VAL A 15 -3.82 35.29 -11.32
N VAL A 16 -4.48 36.44 -11.47
CA VAL A 16 -4.47 37.52 -10.47
C VAL A 16 -5.21 37.12 -9.19
N ASP A 17 -6.36 36.44 -9.31
CA ASP A 17 -7.12 35.94 -8.15
C ASP A 17 -6.36 34.79 -7.43
N VAL A 18 -5.66 33.94 -8.18
CA VAL A 18 -4.78 32.89 -7.62
C VAL A 18 -3.61 33.51 -6.85
N ARG A 19 -2.94 34.55 -7.39
CA ARG A 19 -1.88 35.28 -6.68
C ARG A 19 -2.38 35.89 -5.36
N GLN A 20 -3.54 36.55 -5.36
CA GLN A 20 -4.13 37.12 -4.15
C GLN A 20 -4.62 36.07 -3.14
N ARG A 21 -5.08 34.90 -3.60
CA ARG A 21 -5.43 33.77 -2.72
C ARG A 21 -4.18 33.08 -2.16
N LEU A 22 -3.09 33.04 -2.92
CA LEU A 22 -1.80 32.54 -2.50
C LEU A 22 -1.20 33.43 -1.43
N GLU A 23 -1.14 34.74 -1.64
CA GLU A 23 -0.65 35.70 -0.64
C GLU A 23 -1.44 35.57 0.67
N ARG A 24 -2.79 35.51 0.59
CA ARG A 24 -3.66 35.29 1.76
C ARG A 24 -3.50 33.92 2.41
N GLY A 25 -3.29 32.86 1.62
CA GLY A 25 -3.14 31.48 2.08
C GLY A 25 -1.78 31.21 2.71
N LEU A 26 -0.70 31.76 2.11
CA LEU A 26 0.66 31.71 2.62
C LEU A 26 0.74 32.46 3.96
N ASP A 27 0.15 33.66 4.02
CA ASP A 27 0.06 34.42 5.26
C ASP A 27 -0.71 33.67 6.36
N ARG A 28 -1.74 32.90 6.01
CA ARG A 28 -2.51 32.12 6.99
C ARG A 28 -1.71 30.92 7.51
N VAL A 29 -1.05 30.17 6.62
CA VAL A 29 -0.22 29.00 7.00
C VAL A 29 1.00 29.43 7.81
N LEU A 30 1.64 30.54 7.44
CA LEU A 30 2.74 31.13 8.20
C LEU A 30 2.24 31.61 9.58
N ARG A 31 1.09 32.31 9.66
CA ARG A 31 0.48 32.76 10.93
C ARG A 31 0.00 31.64 11.85
N ASP A 32 -0.57 30.56 11.32
CA ASP A 32 -1.07 29.43 12.13
C ASP A 32 0.08 28.60 12.75
N ARG A 33 1.31 28.70 12.21
CA ARG A 33 2.50 28.04 12.76
C ARG A 33 3.45 28.95 13.55
N THR A 34 3.43 30.26 13.32
CA THR A 34 4.22 31.23 14.11
C THR A 34 3.62 31.57 15.48
N ARG A 35 2.49 30.96 15.87
CA ARG A 35 1.97 31.05 17.25
C ARG A 35 2.93 30.52 18.35
N SER A 36 4.10 29.99 17.99
CA SER A 36 5.17 29.64 18.94
C SER A 36 6.49 30.41 18.77
N ALA A 37 6.55 31.52 18.02
CA ALA A 37 7.77 32.32 17.91
C ALA A 37 7.48 33.82 17.65
N ASP A 38 7.98 34.64 18.57
CA ASP A 38 8.19 36.11 18.56
C ASP A 38 7.32 36.99 17.62
N PRO A 39 6.44 37.86 18.15
CA PRO A 39 5.58 38.78 17.38
C PRO A 39 6.31 39.90 16.61
N SER A 40 7.63 40.05 16.73
CA SER A 40 8.36 41.23 16.24
C SER A 40 8.92 41.16 14.81
N ARG A 41 8.75 40.05 14.08
CA ARG A 41 9.20 39.94 12.67
C ARG A 41 8.10 40.29 11.67
N THR A 42 8.09 41.54 11.23
CA THR A 42 7.39 42.00 10.03
C THR A 42 7.99 41.33 8.79
N VAL A 43 7.23 40.46 8.11
CA VAL A 43 7.58 39.89 6.81
C VAL A 43 7.21 40.91 5.72
N SER A 44 8.21 41.44 5.02
CA SER A 44 8.00 42.28 3.84
C SER A 44 7.45 41.45 2.67
N ALA A 45 6.64 42.09 1.83
CA ALA A 45 6.00 41.49 0.65
C ALA A 45 7.00 41.31 -0.52
N GLU A 46 8.01 40.48 -0.31
CA GLU A 46 8.85 39.93 -1.39
C GLU A 46 8.23 38.63 -1.92
N SER A 47 8.65 38.20 -3.12
CA SER A 47 8.23 36.94 -3.74
C SER A 47 8.32 35.77 -2.73
N PRO A 48 7.33 34.86 -2.67
CA PRO A 48 7.28 33.83 -1.65
C PRO A 48 8.55 32.97 -1.68
N SER A 49 9.15 32.75 -0.50
CA SER A 49 10.36 31.91 -0.40
C SER A 49 10.09 30.48 -0.87
N VAL A 50 11.11 29.81 -1.41
CA VAL A 50 11.01 28.40 -1.86
C VAL A 50 10.52 27.51 -0.70
N ALA A 51 11.05 27.71 0.50
CA ALA A 51 10.63 26.99 1.70
C ALA A 51 9.14 27.20 2.03
N GLY A 52 8.64 28.44 1.99
CA GLY A 52 7.23 28.74 2.23
C GLY A 52 6.31 28.10 1.19
N THR A 53 6.71 28.12 -0.07
CA THR A 53 5.97 27.53 -1.19
C THR A 53 5.90 26.00 -1.08
N VAL A 54 7.03 25.34 -0.77
CA VAL A 54 7.09 23.89 -0.54
C VAL A 54 6.22 23.47 0.64
N LEU A 55 6.26 24.22 1.75
CA LEU A 55 5.41 23.96 2.92
C LEU A 55 3.92 24.09 2.57
N TYR A 56 3.55 25.12 1.82
CA TYR A 56 2.18 25.31 1.36
C TYR A 56 1.73 24.15 0.45
N VAL A 57 2.55 23.71 -0.50
CA VAL A 57 2.23 22.55 -1.37
C VAL A 57 2.07 21.27 -0.53
N ARG A 58 2.96 21.02 0.43
CA ARG A 58 2.82 19.85 1.33
C ARG A 58 1.53 19.89 2.17
N ASP A 59 1.09 21.08 2.61
CA ASP A 59 -0.19 21.26 3.31
C ASP A 59 -1.39 21.04 2.38
N ARG A 60 -1.39 21.69 1.21
CA ARG A 60 -2.45 21.57 0.22
C ARG A 60 -2.58 20.15 -0.34
N LEU A 61 -1.48 19.41 -0.52
CA LEU A 61 -1.55 18.00 -0.93
C LEU A 61 -2.35 17.12 0.04
N LYS A 62 -2.54 17.54 1.30
CA LYS A 62 -3.40 16.85 2.27
C LYS A 62 -4.86 17.30 2.23
N SER A 63 -5.11 18.57 1.93
CA SER A 63 -6.44 19.21 2.07
C SER A 63 -7.12 19.53 0.74
N SER A 64 -6.38 20.05 -0.23
CA SER A 64 -6.84 20.43 -1.57
C SER A 64 -5.71 20.25 -2.60
N PRO A 65 -5.54 19.04 -3.16
CA PRO A 65 -4.51 18.78 -4.18
C PRO A 65 -4.66 19.67 -5.42
N ALA A 66 -5.87 20.13 -5.75
CA ALA A 66 -6.16 21.05 -6.84
C ALA A 66 -5.45 22.41 -6.66
N ASP A 67 -5.40 22.92 -5.42
CA ASP A 67 -4.72 24.18 -5.11
C ASP A 67 -3.21 24.03 -5.28
N ALA A 68 -2.64 22.89 -4.85
CA ALA A 68 -1.21 22.59 -5.01
C ALA A 68 -0.80 22.56 -6.48
N ILE A 69 -1.60 21.91 -7.32
CA ILE A 69 -1.40 21.84 -8.78
C ILE A 69 -1.51 23.23 -9.41
N SER A 70 -2.56 23.97 -9.07
CA SER A 70 -2.80 25.32 -9.60
C SER A 70 -1.64 26.25 -9.29
N LEU A 71 -1.10 26.18 -8.08
CA LEU A 71 0.08 26.92 -7.66
C LEU A 71 1.32 26.53 -8.48
N ALA A 72 1.64 25.24 -8.58
CA ALA A 72 2.81 24.77 -9.31
C ALA A 72 2.75 25.19 -10.80
N ASN A 73 1.57 25.08 -11.42
CA ASN A 73 1.34 25.51 -12.80
C ASN A 73 1.45 27.04 -12.95
N ALA A 74 0.89 27.81 -12.02
CA ALA A 74 0.99 29.27 -12.04
C ALA A 74 2.44 29.76 -11.90
N ILE A 75 3.25 29.15 -11.03
CA ILE A 75 4.68 29.45 -10.89
C ILE A 75 5.44 29.13 -12.18
N GLY A 76 5.15 27.99 -12.81
CA GLY A 76 5.75 27.61 -14.09
C GLY A 76 5.43 28.62 -15.22
N ALA A 77 4.20 29.14 -15.25
CA ALA A 77 3.75 30.10 -16.26
C ALA A 77 4.38 31.50 -16.10
N LEU A 78 4.83 31.88 -14.90
CA LEU A 78 5.36 33.21 -14.62
C LEU A 78 6.76 33.49 -15.21
N GLY A 79 7.43 32.50 -15.80
CA GLY A 79 8.70 32.68 -16.52
C GLY A 79 9.83 33.22 -15.64
N GLY A 80 10.62 32.34 -15.02
CA GLY A 80 11.77 32.73 -14.17
C GLY A 80 11.97 31.89 -12.92
N GLN A 81 11.05 30.95 -12.64
CA GLN A 81 11.12 30.03 -11.48
C GLN A 81 10.95 28.56 -11.92
N LYS A 82 11.62 28.16 -13.01
CA LYS A 82 11.48 26.81 -13.58
C LYS A 82 11.87 25.72 -12.58
N ASP A 83 12.96 25.90 -11.84
CA ASP A 83 13.44 24.93 -10.85
C ASP A 83 12.48 24.79 -9.67
N VAL A 84 11.88 25.90 -9.23
CA VAL A 84 10.86 25.87 -8.17
C VAL A 84 9.61 25.16 -8.68
N ALA A 85 9.14 25.45 -9.89
CA ALA A 85 8.01 24.74 -10.47
C ALA A 85 8.28 23.24 -10.56
N ALA A 86 9.43 22.84 -11.11
CA ALA A 86 9.86 21.44 -11.21
C ALA A 86 9.96 20.77 -9.83
N LEU A 87 10.51 21.44 -8.82
CA LEU A 87 10.54 20.96 -7.44
C LEU A 87 9.12 20.65 -6.91
N LEU A 88 8.16 21.55 -7.14
CA LEU A 88 6.78 21.36 -6.69
C LEU A 88 6.06 20.25 -7.46
N HIS A 89 6.25 20.16 -8.79
CA HIS A 89 5.71 19.07 -9.60
C HIS A 89 6.29 17.72 -9.17
N GLY A 90 7.60 17.66 -8.86
CA GLY A 90 8.25 16.47 -8.28
C GLY A 90 7.64 16.05 -6.94
N LEU A 91 7.35 16.99 -6.05
CA LEU A 91 6.66 16.73 -4.77
C LEU A 91 5.23 16.17 -4.99
N ILE A 92 4.49 16.76 -5.93
CA ILE A 92 3.12 16.32 -6.28
C ILE A 92 3.16 14.90 -6.85
N ALA A 93 4.07 14.62 -7.79
CA ALA A 93 4.24 13.30 -8.41
C ALA A 93 4.66 12.24 -7.37
N PHE A 94 5.66 12.54 -6.52
CA PHE A 94 6.10 11.63 -5.48
C PHE A 94 4.97 11.30 -4.50
N ARG A 95 4.16 12.30 -4.13
CA ARG A 95 3.02 12.08 -3.22
C ARG A 95 1.92 11.21 -3.84
N ARG A 96 1.82 11.17 -5.16
CA ARG A 96 0.92 10.28 -5.91
C ARG A 96 1.47 8.87 -6.09
N GLY A 97 2.71 8.61 -5.68
CA GLY A 97 3.36 7.31 -5.81
C GLY A 97 4.05 7.09 -7.15
N ASP A 98 4.24 8.14 -7.96
CA ASP A 98 4.92 8.08 -9.25
C ASP A 98 6.38 8.52 -9.09
N ALA A 99 7.27 7.55 -8.82
CA ALA A 99 8.68 7.82 -8.58
C ALA A 99 9.41 8.25 -9.86
N ASP A 100 9.01 7.71 -11.02
CA ASP A 100 9.59 8.05 -12.32
C ASP A 100 9.26 9.49 -12.71
N ALA A 101 7.99 9.90 -12.64
CA ALA A 101 7.60 11.29 -12.90
C ALA A 101 8.20 12.25 -11.86
N ALA A 102 8.28 11.83 -10.58
CA ALA A 102 8.94 12.63 -9.55
C ALA A 102 10.41 12.86 -9.88
N TRP A 103 11.15 11.80 -10.24
CA TRP A 103 12.56 11.91 -10.59
C TRP A 103 12.78 12.67 -11.90
N ALA A 104 11.92 12.51 -12.90
CA ALA A 104 11.97 13.31 -14.13
C ALA A 104 11.88 14.82 -13.85
N HIS A 105 11.09 15.22 -12.84
CA HIS A 105 11.06 16.61 -12.38
C HIS A 105 12.28 16.99 -11.54
N PHE A 106 12.67 16.16 -10.55
CA PHE A 106 13.78 16.49 -9.64
C PHE A 106 15.17 16.45 -10.29
N SER A 107 15.38 15.60 -11.29
CA SER A 107 16.66 15.47 -11.99
C SER A 107 17.05 16.72 -12.79
N GLY A 108 16.05 17.52 -13.19
CA GLY A 108 16.25 18.83 -13.82
C GLY A 108 16.50 19.97 -12.83
N VAL A 109 16.47 19.71 -11.52
CA VAL A 109 16.64 20.71 -10.45
C VAL A 109 18.02 20.56 -9.82
N ASP A 110 18.66 21.69 -9.48
CA ASP A 110 19.92 21.67 -8.71
C ASP A 110 19.79 20.80 -7.45
N SER A 111 20.73 19.87 -7.27
CA SER A 111 20.72 18.94 -6.14
C SER A 111 20.71 19.60 -4.77
N ARG A 112 21.34 20.77 -4.62
CA ARG A 112 21.32 21.54 -3.36
C ARG A 112 19.92 22.07 -3.08
N LEU A 113 19.19 22.51 -4.11
CA LEU A 113 17.84 23.06 -3.95
C LEU A 113 16.85 22.00 -3.47
N TRP A 114 16.81 20.83 -4.11
CA TRP A 114 15.93 19.78 -3.63
C TRP A 114 16.44 19.16 -2.33
N ALA A 115 17.76 19.08 -2.07
CA ALA A 115 18.27 18.59 -0.80
C ALA A 115 17.88 19.51 0.38
N ALA A 116 17.80 20.83 0.16
CA ALA A 116 17.37 21.77 1.18
C ALA A 116 15.86 21.70 1.47
N HIS A 117 15.03 21.38 0.47
CA HIS A 117 13.57 21.57 0.59
C HIS A 117 12.74 20.28 0.45
N ALA A 118 13.22 19.30 -0.30
CA ALA A 118 12.60 18.00 -0.57
C ALA A 118 13.57 16.80 -0.46
N PRO A 119 14.46 16.74 0.56
CA PRO A 119 15.53 15.74 0.63
C PRO A 119 15.00 14.32 0.62
N ALA A 120 13.92 14.04 1.36
CA ALA A 120 13.36 12.70 1.47
C ALA A 120 12.66 12.26 0.18
N GLU A 121 11.88 13.15 -0.45
CA GLU A 121 11.14 12.81 -1.67
C GLU A 121 12.07 12.62 -2.86
N ALA A 122 12.98 13.56 -3.10
CA ALA A 122 13.87 13.53 -4.26
C ALA A 122 14.92 12.42 -4.16
N SER A 123 15.59 12.25 -3.02
CA SER A 123 16.59 11.18 -2.88
C SER A 123 15.98 9.78 -2.96
N LYS A 124 14.75 9.57 -2.44
CA LYS A 124 14.05 8.29 -2.57
C LYS A 124 13.55 8.04 -3.98
N ALA A 125 13.07 9.07 -4.68
CA ALA A 125 12.72 8.97 -6.10
C ALA A 125 13.95 8.58 -6.93
N ALA A 126 15.05 9.32 -6.76
CA ALA A 126 16.34 9.03 -7.41
C ALA A 126 16.78 7.60 -7.15
N MET A 127 16.80 7.17 -5.89
CA MET A 127 17.24 5.84 -5.48
C MET A 127 16.32 4.70 -5.95
N ARG A 128 15.08 5.01 -6.38
CA ARG A 128 14.17 4.03 -6.98
C ARG A 128 14.38 3.91 -8.48
N VAL A 129 14.66 5.03 -9.16
CA VAL A 129 14.75 5.11 -10.62
C VAL A 129 16.17 4.85 -11.12
N ASP A 130 17.17 5.50 -10.51
CA ASP A 130 18.58 5.37 -10.87
C ASP A 130 19.45 5.36 -9.59
N PRO A 131 19.63 4.18 -8.95
CA PRO A 131 20.41 4.06 -7.73
C PRO A 131 21.87 4.51 -7.87
N SER A 132 22.47 4.28 -9.04
CA SER A 132 23.87 4.62 -9.31
C SER A 132 24.08 6.13 -9.37
N GLU A 133 23.21 6.83 -10.10
CA GLU A 133 23.24 8.29 -10.18
C GLU A 133 22.86 8.92 -8.84
N ALA A 134 21.85 8.39 -8.15
CA ALA A 134 21.48 8.82 -6.81
C ALA A 134 22.67 8.73 -5.84
N ALA A 135 23.39 7.60 -5.82
CA ALA A 135 24.58 7.42 -4.98
C ALA A 135 25.71 8.39 -5.36
N ARG A 136 25.87 8.77 -6.63
CA ARG A 136 26.82 9.79 -7.07
C ARG A 136 26.44 11.17 -6.54
N ILE A 137 25.17 11.56 -6.68
CA ILE A 137 24.68 12.86 -6.19
C ILE A 137 24.81 12.94 -4.67
N LEU A 138 24.42 11.89 -3.94
CA LEU A 138 24.51 11.85 -2.48
C LEU A 138 25.97 11.94 -1.98
N ARG A 139 26.93 11.32 -2.68
CA ARG A 139 28.36 11.48 -2.37
C ARG A 139 28.82 12.92 -2.55
N ASN A 140 28.38 13.59 -3.61
CA ASN A 140 28.70 15.01 -3.81
C ASN A 140 28.10 15.89 -2.70
N LEU A 141 26.86 15.61 -2.27
CA LEU A 141 26.23 16.32 -1.16
C LEU A 141 26.96 16.08 0.16
N ALA A 142 27.51 14.89 0.41
CA ALA A 142 28.29 14.60 1.63
C ALA A 142 29.57 15.45 1.75
N ASN A 143 30.06 16.05 0.66
CA ASN A 143 31.22 16.94 0.67
C ASN A 143 30.89 18.39 1.04
N LEU A 144 29.61 18.74 1.15
CA LEU A 144 29.18 20.08 1.60
C LEU A 144 29.51 20.31 3.07
N SER A 145 29.56 21.58 3.47
CA SER A 145 29.68 21.96 4.88
C SER A 145 28.37 21.67 5.62
N PRO A 146 28.42 21.41 6.94
CA PRO A 146 27.22 21.12 7.73
C PRO A 146 26.11 22.18 7.66
N ASP A 147 26.47 23.44 7.43
CA ASP A 147 25.57 24.60 7.32
C ASP A 147 24.96 24.82 5.93
N ASP A 148 25.48 24.14 4.89
CA ASP A 148 24.96 24.25 3.52
C ASP A 148 23.54 23.67 3.38
N LEU A 149 23.14 22.76 4.26
CA LEU A 149 21.82 22.13 4.28
C LEU A 149 21.20 22.16 5.68
N PRO A 150 19.86 22.19 5.80
CA PRO A 150 19.19 22.02 7.09
C PRO A 150 19.55 20.68 7.76
N VAL A 151 19.69 20.66 9.09
CA VAL A 151 19.96 19.48 9.92
C VAL A 151 19.02 18.31 9.58
N GLN A 152 17.73 18.59 9.39
CA GLN A 152 16.76 17.56 9.02
C GLN A 152 17.04 16.94 7.64
N SER A 153 17.63 17.68 6.70
CA SER A 153 18.01 17.14 5.40
C SER A 153 19.08 16.07 5.54
N TRP A 154 20.12 16.30 6.34
CA TRP A 154 21.18 15.33 6.58
C TRP A 154 20.65 13.99 7.14
N TYR A 155 19.67 14.05 8.05
CA TYR A 155 18.97 12.86 8.53
C TYR A 155 18.29 12.07 7.40
N HIS A 156 17.56 12.76 6.52
CA HIS A 156 16.85 12.10 5.41
C HIS A 156 17.79 11.53 4.35
N LEU A 157 18.91 12.20 4.06
CA LEU A 157 19.93 11.70 3.14
C LEU A 157 20.63 10.47 3.73
N THR A 158 21.03 10.53 5.01
CA THR A 158 21.63 9.39 5.75
C THR A 158 20.70 8.17 5.73
N GLY A 159 19.42 8.39 6.06
CA GLY A 159 18.42 7.33 6.04
C GLY A 159 18.19 6.72 4.65
N THR A 160 18.30 7.52 3.59
CA THR A 160 18.19 7.03 2.20
C THR A 160 19.36 6.13 1.82
N ALA A 161 20.58 6.47 2.23
CA ALA A 161 21.75 5.61 2.04
C ALA A 161 21.64 4.30 2.84
N LEU A 162 21.22 4.37 4.10
CA LEU A 162 20.95 3.20 4.95
C LEU A 162 19.86 2.28 4.35
N GLY A 163 18.79 2.87 3.83
CA GLY A 163 17.67 2.13 3.23
C GLY A 163 18.03 1.33 1.98
N ARG A 164 19.25 1.47 1.44
CA ARG A 164 19.82 0.63 0.37
C ARG A 164 21.10 -0.08 0.79
N SER A 165 21.35 -0.19 2.09
CA SER A 165 22.53 -0.87 2.66
C SER A 165 23.87 -0.34 2.10
N ASN A 166 23.96 0.95 1.78
CA ASN A 166 25.22 1.60 1.39
C ASN A 166 25.91 2.19 2.63
N SER A 167 26.60 1.34 3.39
CA SER A 167 27.18 1.68 4.70
C SER A 167 28.24 2.78 4.63
N GLU A 168 29.07 2.81 3.58
CA GLU A 168 30.10 3.85 3.42
C GLU A 168 29.48 5.23 3.20
N LEU A 169 28.53 5.33 2.28
CA LEU A 169 27.80 6.58 2.03
C LEU A 169 26.98 7.01 3.25
N ALA A 170 26.33 6.06 3.94
CA ALA A 170 25.60 6.33 5.16
C ALA A 170 26.50 6.91 6.26
N ARG A 171 27.72 6.38 6.46
CA ARG A 171 28.72 6.93 7.40
C ARG A 171 29.14 8.34 7.01
N ALA A 172 29.40 8.60 5.72
CA ALA A 172 29.79 9.92 5.26
C ALA A 172 28.70 10.97 5.52
N LEU A 173 27.44 10.65 5.19
CA LEU A 173 26.30 11.53 5.43
C LEU A 173 25.98 11.66 6.93
N TYR A 174 26.15 10.59 7.72
CA TYR A 174 25.95 10.64 9.16
C TYR A 174 26.96 11.54 9.86
N ARG A 175 28.23 11.57 9.42
CA ARG A 175 29.22 12.52 9.94
C ARG A 175 28.75 13.97 9.77
N ARG A 176 28.26 14.31 8.57
CA ARG A 176 27.66 15.64 8.31
C ARG A 176 26.43 15.90 9.16
N PHE A 177 25.58 14.89 9.33
CA PHE A 177 24.43 15.00 10.22
C PHE A 177 24.85 15.30 11.66
N ALA A 178 25.79 14.54 12.22
CA ALA A 178 26.28 14.74 13.58
C ALA A 178 26.91 16.13 13.77
N GLU A 179 27.79 16.54 12.86
CA GLU A 179 28.40 17.88 12.85
C GLU A 179 27.34 19.01 12.79
N ALA A 180 26.29 18.83 11.98
CA ALA A 180 25.19 19.78 11.88
C ALA A 180 24.34 19.82 13.16
N VAL A 181 24.09 18.68 13.82
CA VAL A 181 23.39 18.63 15.11
C VAL A 181 24.18 19.38 16.19
N ASP A 182 25.50 19.20 16.23
CA ASP A 182 26.37 19.85 17.22
C ASP A 182 26.47 21.36 16.99
N SER A 183 26.55 21.77 15.72
CA SER A 183 26.68 23.18 15.35
C SER A 183 25.34 23.95 15.42
N PHE A 184 24.22 23.27 15.15
CA PHE A 184 22.90 23.88 15.00
C PHE A 184 21.79 23.11 15.74
N PRO A 185 21.92 22.89 17.07
CA PRO A 185 21.02 22.01 17.82
C PRO A 185 19.55 22.47 17.82
N ASP A 186 19.30 23.77 17.69
CA ASP A 186 17.96 24.36 17.74
C ASP A 186 17.21 24.33 16.38
N GLN A 187 17.89 23.99 15.28
CA GLN A 187 17.27 24.04 13.95
C GLN A 187 16.20 22.96 13.76
N TRP A 188 16.34 21.81 14.43
CA TRP A 188 15.39 20.71 14.37
C TRP A 188 15.27 20.02 15.74
N ARG A 189 14.16 20.25 16.45
CA ARG A 189 13.95 19.79 17.84
C ARG A 189 14.35 18.33 18.13
N PRO A 190 14.04 17.32 17.29
CA PRO A 190 14.42 15.93 17.58
C PRO A 190 15.84 15.56 17.10
N ALA A 191 16.68 16.51 16.65
CA ALA A 191 17.98 16.25 16.02
C ALA A 191 18.90 15.37 16.89
N ALA A 192 19.13 15.74 18.14
CA ALA A 192 19.98 14.98 19.06
C ALA A 192 19.47 13.55 19.25
N VAL A 193 18.16 13.39 19.53
CA VAL A 193 17.52 12.08 19.70
C VAL A 193 17.68 11.22 18.44
N GLN A 194 17.53 11.79 17.24
CA GLN A 194 17.65 11.05 15.99
C GLN A 194 19.11 10.69 15.65
N ARG A 195 20.07 11.58 15.98
CA ARG A 195 21.50 11.30 15.85
C ARG A 195 21.90 10.15 16.77
N ASP A 196 21.58 10.26 18.05
CA ASP A 196 21.98 9.29 19.07
C ASP A 196 21.32 7.92 18.81
N TRP A 197 20.07 7.91 18.34
CA TRP A 197 19.40 6.69 17.92
C TRP A 197 20.06 6.02 16.71
N LEU A 198 20.50 6.80 15.72
CA LEU A 198 21.14 6.27 14.52
C LEU A 198 22.58 5.78 14.75
N ALA A 199 23.29 6.36 15.73
CA ALA A 199 24.71 6.11 15.94
C ALA A 199 25.09 4.61 15.98
N PRO A 200 24.39 3.74 16.73
CA PRO A 200 24.74 2.31 16.79
C PRO A 200 24.59 1.59 15.45
N TRP A 201 23.65 2.02 14.60
CA TRP A 201 23.34 1.41 13.29
C TRP A 201 24.34 1.79 12.19
N ILE A 202 25.15 2.82 12.42
CA ILE A 202 26.13 3.34 11.45
C ILE A 202 27.50 2.62 11.57
N THR A 203 27.71 1.90 12.68
CA THR A 203 28.95 1.17 12.98
C THR A 203 29.14 -0.05 12.07
N ASP A 204 30.30 -0.70 12.15
CA ASP A 204 30.54 -1.98 11.45
C ASP A 204 29.80 -3.16 12.09
N HIS A 205 29.46 -3.09 13.38
CA HIS A 205 28.86 -4.18 14.16
C HIS A 205 27.36 -3.99 14.48
N GLY A 206 26.82 -2.81 14.15
CA GLY A 206 25.44 -2.46 14.46
C GLY A 206 25.14 -2.31 15.96
N PRO A 207 23.86 -2.37 16.36
CA PRO A 207 23.43 -2.18 17.76
C PRO A 207 23.68 -3.41 18.65
N HIS A 208 23.91 -4.58 18.06
CA HIS A 208 24.05 -5.85 18.78
C HIS A 208 25.31 -6.56 18.27
N PRO A 209 26.44 -6.43 18.99
CA PRO A 209 27.67 -7.12 18.60
C PRO A 209 27.54 -8.63 18.77
N ALA A 210 28.26 -9.39 17.95
CA ALA A 210 28.28 -10.85 18.04
C ALA A 210 28.76 -11.32 19.43
N PRO A 211 28.14 -12.38 20.00
CA PRO A 211 28.66 -12.99 21.21
C PRO A 211 30.04 -13.64 20.94
N ARG A 212 30.82 -13.84 22.01
CA ARG A 212 32.02 -14.67 21.91
C ARG A 212 31.62 -16.11 21.62
N LEU A 213 32.20 -16.68 20.57
CA LEU A 213 31.88 -18.03 20.11
C LEU A 213 32.73 -19.06 20.86
N SER A 214 32.10 -20.16 21.26
CA SER A 214 32.81 -21.36 21.73
C SER A 214 32.57 -22.53 20.77
N ASP A 215 33.60 -23.34 20.56
CA ASP A 215 33.50 -24.52 19.70
C ASP A 215 32.51 -25.54 20.29
N GLY A 216 31.66 -26.10 19.42
CA GLY A 216 30.65 -27.09 19.82
C GLY A 216 29.37 -26.52 20.43
N HIS A 217 29.27 -25.20 20.67
CA HIS A 217 28.03 -24.57 21.11
C HIS A 217 27.04 -24.40 19.94
N VAL A 218 25.75 -24.62 20.23
CA VAL A 218 24.67 -24.30 19.29
C VAL A 218 24.41 -22.80 19.32
N ARG A 219 24.25 -22.16 18.17
CA ARG A 219 24.02 -20.72 18.07
C ARG A 219 22.55 -20.44 17.83
N PHE A 220 21.94 -19.58 18.64
CA PHE A 220 20.50 -19.30 18.54
C PHE A 220 20.18 -17.80 18.60
N GLY A 221 19.52 -17.31 17.55
CA GLY A 221 19.06 -15.94 17.42
C GLY A 221 17.72 -15.71 18.14
N VAL A 222 17.66 -14.66 18.95
CA VAL A 222 16.47 -14.19 19.65
C VAL A 222 15.95 -12.93 18.95
N LEU A 223 14.72 -13.01 18.43
CA LEU A 223 14.12 -11.92 17.68
C LEU A 223 13.87 -10.67 18.54
N SER A 224 14.39 -9.54 18.06
CA SER A 224 14.13 -8.17 18.49
C SER A 224 13.46 -7.37 17.37
N PHE A 225 12.94 -6.19 17.71
CA PHE A 225 12.14 -5.34 16.84
C PHE A 225 12.71 -3.92 16.72
N GLY A 226 14.05 -3.79 16.80
CA GLY A 226 14.78 -2.55 16.57
C GLY A 226 14.82 -2.16 15.10
N SER A 227 14.95 -0.85 14.84
CA SER A 227 15.15 -0.29 13.51
C SER A 227 16.04 0.96 13.57
N PRO A 228 16.86 1.24 12.53
CA PRO A 228 17.57 2.51 12.39
C PRO A 228 16.65 3.74 12.42
N GLU A 229 15.40 3.59 11.99
CA GLU A 229 14.42 4.68 12.06
C GLU A 229 13.60 4.53 13.35
N ARG A 230 13.82 5.38 14.37
CA ARG A 230 13.20 5.25 15.71
C ARG A 230 11.68 5.01 15.66
N LYS A 231 10.96 5.70 14.78
CA LYS A 231 9.49 5.56 14.64
C LYS A 231 9.08 4.19 14.07
N SER A 232 9.99 3.49 13.40
CA SER A 232 9.79 2.15 12.82
C SER A 232 10.19 1.03 13.78
N SER A 233 10.96 1.33 14.84
CA SER A 233 11.15 0.43 15.98
C SER A 233 9.84 0.19 16.72
N SER A 234 9.61 -1.04 17.17
CA SER A 234 8.33 -1.42 17.75
C SER A 234 8.07 -0.73 19.11
N TRP A 235 6.79 -0.45 19.33
CA TRP A 235 6.19 0.07 20.56
C TRP A 235 4.92 -0.70 20.92
N ASN A 236 4.77 -1.87 20.29
CA ASN A 236 3.65 -2.77 20.46
C ASN A 236 4.12 -3.94 21.32
N LEU A 237 3.59 -4.06 22.53
CA LEU A 237 3.93 -5.13 23.48
C LEU A 237 3.66 -6.52 22.90
N GLY A 238 2.76 -6.63 21.93
CA GLY A 238 2.47 -7.88 21.22
C GLY A 238 3.61 -8.41 20.35
N ASP A 239 4.64 -7.61 20.04
CA ASP A 239 5.79 -8.06 19.26
C ASP A 239 6.73 -8.93 20.11
N PRO A 240 7.28 -8.49 21.27
CA PRO A 240 8.06 -9.38 22.13
C PRO A 240 7.26 -10.49 22.77
N VAL A 241 5.93 -10.43 22.85
CA VAL A 241 5.11 -11.61 23.21
C VAL A 241 5.33 -12.75 22.20
N GLN A 242 5.56 -12.45 20.92
CA GLN A 242 5.89 -13.45 19.90
C GLN A 242 7.30 -14.02 20.16
N SER A 243 8.28 -13.18 20.48
CA SER A 243 9.63 -13.62 20.87
C SER A 243 9.60 -14.48 22.14
N LEU A 244 8.82 -14.10 23.15
CA LEU A 244 8.63 -14.88 24.38
C LEU A 244 8.03 -16.27 24.09
N ALA A 245 6.99 -16.34 23.25
CA ALA A 245 6.39 -17.62 22.84
C ALA A 245 7.36 -18.50 22.03
N SER A 246 8.17 -17.90 21.16
CA SER A 246 9.26 -18.58 20.44
C SER A 246 10.30 -19.15 21.38
N LEU A 247 10.75 -18.35 22.36
CA LEU A 247 11.76 -18.74 23.34
C LEU A 247 11.29 -19.90 24.21
N GLY A 248 9.98 -20.03 24.44
CA GLY A 248 9.37 -21.20 25.08
C GLY A 248 9.79 -22.54 24.49
N HIS A 249 10.03 -22.59 23.18
CA HIS A 249 10.49 -23.78 22.48
C HIS A 249 11.98 -24.08 22.66
N LEU A 250 12.77 -23.11 23.12
CA LEU A 250 14.18 -23.28 23.49
C LEU A 250 14.31 -23.60 24.98
N VAL A 251 13.73 -22.76 25.85
CA VAL A 251 13.95 -22.83 27.30
C VAL A 251 13.38 -24.11 27.92
N ARG A 252 12.33 -24.69 27.34
CA ARG A 252 11.79 -25.96 27.81
C ARG A 252 12.76 -27.13 27.67
N HIS A 253 13.80 -27.03 26.84
CA HIS A 253 14.85 -28.06 26.74
C HIS A 253 15.89 -28.01 27.86
N GLN A 254 15.79 -27.03 28.78
CA GLN A 254 16.66 -26.92 29.96
C GLN A 254 18.17 -26.96 29.60
N VAL A 255 18.52 -26.32 28.48
CA VAL A 255 19.89 -26.17 27.98
C VAL A 255 20.70 -25.19 28.83
N LYS A 256 22.03 -25.22 28.72
CA LYS A 256 22.89 -24.21 29.34
C LYS A 256 23.08 -23.03 28.38
N LEU A 257 22.84 -21.82 28.88
CA LEU A 257 22.80 -20.61 28.06
C LEU A 257 24.06 -19.77 28.24
N HIS A 258 24.53 -19.17 27.15
CA HIS A 258 25.71 -18.30 27.11
C HIS A 258 25.43 -17.08 26.22
N GLY A 259 26.06 -15.94 26.50
CA GLY A 259 25.92 -14.74 25.68
C GLY A 259 25.91 -13.46 26.52
N ASP A 260 25.10 -12.49 26.09
CA ASP A 260 24.88 -11.26 26.85
C ASP A 260 24.28 -11.57 28.23
N PRO A 261 24.85 -11.07 29.35
CA PRO A 261 24.38 -11.41 30.69
C PRO A 261 22.92 -11.04 30.97
N GLU A 262 22.42 -9.92 30.42
CA GLU A 262 21.04 -9.48 30.64
C GLU A 262 20.06 -10.40 29.90
N LEU A 263 20.40 -10.81 28.68
CA LEU A 263 19.62 -11.79 27.93
C LEU A 263 19.63 -13.17 28.60
N VAL A 264 20.80 -13.65 29.04
CA VAL A 264 20.92 -14.95 29.71
C VAL A 264 20.07 -14.99 30.99
N ASP A 265 20.14 -13.95 31.84
CA ASP A 265 19.32 -13.86 33.06
C ASP A 265 17.82 -13.94 32.74
N ALA A 266 17.36 -13.23 31.71
CA ALA A 266 15.96 -13.28 31.30
C ALA A 266 15.53 -14.68 30.84
N LEU A 267 16.38 -15.38 30.08
CA LEU A 267 16.10 -16.73 29.59
C LEU A 267 16.15 -17.80 30.68
N GLU A 268 17.10 -17.71 31.61
CA GLU A 268 17.19 -18.60 32.79
C GLU A 268 15.96 -18.41 33.69
N TYR A 269 15.50 -17.17 33.86
CA TYR A 269 14.22 -16.92 34.51
C TYR A 269 13.07 -17.63 33.77
N PHE A 270 12.96 -17.51 32.44
CA PHE A 270 11.92 -18.23 31.70
C PHE A 270 12.06 -19.76 31.79
N GLN A 271 13.28 -20.31 31.81
CA GLN A 271 13.53 -21.74 32.06
C GLN A 271 12.93 -22.19 33.40
N SER A 272 13.05 -21.36 34.45
CA SER A 272 12.45 -21.65 35.76
C SER A 272 10.92 -21.65 35.75
N GLN A 273 10.29 -20.91 34.83
CA GLN A 273 8.84 -20.80 34.69
C GLN A 273 8.22 -21.90 33.82
N VAL A 274 9.03 -22.79 33.21
CA VAL A 274 8.53 -23.89 32.37
C VAL A 274 7.80 -24.93 33.24
N PRO A 275 6.53 -25.27 32.91
CA PRO A 275 5.80 -26.35 33.57
C PRO A 275 6.55 -27.69 33.53
N GLU A 276 6.45 -28.47 34.60
CA GLU A 276 7.21 -29.72 34.76
C GLU A 276 6.94 -30.73 33.62
N ASP A 277 5.69 -30.86 33.18
CA ASP A 277 5.26 -31.75 32.09
C ASP A 277 5.82 -31.34 30.72
N LEU A 278 6.24 -30.09 30.57
CA LEU A 278 6.80 -29.54 29.33
C LEU A 278 8.33 -29.52 29.31
N ARG A 279 9.01 -29.83 30.42
CA ARG A 279 10.48 -29.87 30.46
C ARG A 279 11.03 -31.03 29.63
N ARG A 280 12.12 -30.78 28.91
CA ARG A 280 12.81 -31.71 28.00
C ARG A 280 14.33 -31.65 28.20
N PRO A 281 14.87 -32.07 29.36
CA PRO A 281 16.28 -31.88 29.69
C PRO A 281 17.22 -32.35 28.57
N THR A 282 18.00 -31.43 28.03
CA THR A 282 18.90 -31.64 26.90
C THR A 282 20.29 -31.16 27.29
N ARG A 283 21.32 -32.00 27.13
CA ARG A 283 22.70 -31.64 27.43
C ARG A 283 23.31 -30.90 26.23
N ALA A 284 23.03 -29.60 26.15
CA ALA A 284 23.58 -28.70 25.13
C ALA A 284 23.97 -27.35 25.74
N ASP A 285 25.06 -26.78 25.24
CA ASP A 285 25.48 -25.40 25.49
C ASP A 285 25.04 -24.53 24.29
N VAL A 286 24.33 -23.43 24.57
CA VAL A 286 23.70 -22.58 23.55
C VAL A 286 24.15 -21.13 23.70
N ASP A 287 24.81 -20.61 22.66
CA ASP A 287 25.16 -19.19 22.52
C ASP A 287 23.94 -18.43 21.98
N VAL A 288 23.35 -17.56 22.80
CA VAL A 288 22.20 -16.72 22.45
C VAL A 288 22.61 -15.30 22.07
N MET A 289 21.92 -14.74 21.08
CA MET A 289 22.17 -13.38 20.60
C MET A 289 20.90 -12.69 20.14
N ILE A 290 20.87 -11.36 20.21
CA ILE A 290 19.75 -10.58 19.67
C ILE A 290 19.88 -10.43 18.15
N VAL A 291 18.77 -10.60 17.44
CA VAL A 291 18.66 -10.37 16.00
C VAL A 291 17.47 -9.45 15.73
N ASP A 292 17.71 -8.29 15.12
CA ASP A 292 16.64 -7.35 14.76
C ASP A 292 15.94 -7.81 13.48
N ARG A 293 14.69 -8.23 13.64
CA ARG A 293 13.85 -8.82 12.61
C ARG A 293 13.92 -8.08 11.27
N ASP A 294 13.66 -6.76 11.27
CA ASP A 294 13.57 -5.97 10.03
C ASP A 294 14.92 -5.32 9.64
N ALA A 295 16.00 -5.62 10.35
CA ALA A 295 17.31 -5.00 10.18
C ALA A 295 18.48 -6.00 10.26
N THR A 296 18.24 -7.28 9.92
CA THR A 296 19.22 -8.37 10.13
C THR A 296 20.59 -8.16 9.47
N ARG A 297 20.68 -7.41 8.37
CA ARG A 297 21.98 -7.11 7.72
C ARG A 297 22.83 -6.09 8.48
N PHE A 298 22.24 -5.41 9.46
CA PHE A 298 22.96 -4.52 10.37
C PHE A 298 23.42 -5.23 11.65
N ASN A 299 22.95 -6.46 11.92
CA ASN A 299 23.43 -7.24 13.05
C ASN A 299 24.69 -8.02 12.65
N ASP A 300 25.67 -8.06 13.55
CA ASP A 300 26.85 -8.91 13.42
C ASP A 300 26.48 -10.34 13.83
N ILE A 301 26.01 -11.15 12.87
CA ILE A 301 25.46 -12.50 13.13
C ILE A 301 26.51 -13.55 12.75
N PRO A 302 26.98 -14.38 13.69
CA PRO A 302 27.85 -15.52 13.41
C PRO A 302 27.25 -16.52 12.42
N PRO A 303 28.06 -17.16 11.55
CA PRO A 303 27.59 -18.23 10.68
C PRO A 303 26.90 -19.36 11.44
N ASN A 304 25.98 -20.06 10.77
CA ASN A 304 25.26 -21.21 11.33
C ASN A 304 24.42 -20.88 12.58
N THR A 305 23.83 -19.68 12.62
CA THR A 305 22.94 -19.26 13.71
C THR A 305 21.50 -19.68 13.41
N TRP A 306 20.93 -20.57 14.23
CA TRP A 306 19.53 -20.97 14.10
C TRP A 306 18.58 -19.90 14.61
N MET A 307 17.44 -19.74 13.97
CA MET A 307 16.42 -18.79 14.42
C MET A 307 15.02 -19.25 14.00
N LEU A 308 14.05 -19.15 14.91
CA LEU A 308 12.64 -19.25 14.53
C LEU A 308 12.21 -17.93 13.91
N VAL A 309 11.95 -17.94 12.59
CA VAL A 309 11.48 -16.76 11.83
C VAL A 309 9.96 -16.73 11.93
N ILE A 310 9.46 -15.87 12.82
CA ILE A 310 8.06 -15.82 13.19
C ILE A 310 7.47 -14.42 13.07
N GLY A 311 6.14 -14.34 12.99
CA GLY A 311 5.43 -13.12 13.29
C GLY A 311 5.18 -12.20 12.10
N TRP A 312 4.91 -10.94 12.43
CA TRP A 312 4.70 -9.87 11.46
C TRP A 312 6.05 -9.41 10.92
N TRP A 313 6.33 -9.45 9.62
CA TRP A 313 7.54 -8.83 9.03
C TRP A 313 7.15 -7.57 8.27
N MET A 314 8.14 -6.72 7.90
CA MET A 314 8.03 -5.74 6.80
C MET A 314 7.89 -4.24 7.18
N TYR A 315 8.70 -3.71 8.11
CA TYR A 315 8.98 -2.27 8.12
C TYR A 315 10.20 -1.98 7.24
N PRO A 316 10.03 -1.34 6.07
CA PRO A 316 11.15 -1.07 5.18
C PRO A 316 12.08 -0.01 5.79
N ILE A 317 13.38 -0.25 5.77
CA ILE A 317 14.39 0.70 6.24
C ILE A 317 14.24 2.00 5.44
N PHE A 318 13.79 3.06 6.13
CA PHE A 318 13.47 4.37 5.55
C PHE A 318 12.50 4.34 4.34
N GLY A 319 11.68 3.29 4.19
CA GLY A 319 10.73 3.19 3.06
C GLY A 319 11.34 2.65 1.75
N LEU A 320 12.51 2.00 1.80
CA LEU A 320 13.26 1.57 0.62
C LEU A 320 13.52 0.05 0.53
N ASP A 321 13.93 -0.61 1.62
CA ASP A 321 14.28 -2.05 1.60
C ASP A 321 13.70 -2.79 2.81
N TYR A 322 13.08 -3.94 2.59
CA TYR A 322 12.52 -4.82 3.61
C TYR A 322 13.53 -5.81 4.22
N GLN A 323 14.78 -5.80 3.75
CA GLN A 323 15.90 -6.62 4.25
C GLN A 323 15.65 -8.14 4.13
N ILE A 324 14.94 -8.55 3.08
CA ILE A 324 14.75 -9.96 2.70
C ILE A 324 15.35 -10.15 1.30
N PRO A 325 16.23 -11.16 1.07
CA PRO A 325 16.71 -12.20 1.99
C PRO A 325 17.33 -11.67 3.29
N LEU A 326 17.09 -12.39 4.40
CA LEU A 326 17.73 -12.10 5.70
C LEU A 326 19.25 -12.31 5.59
N ASN A 327 19.98 -11.88 6.61
CA ASN A 327 21.41 -12.17 6.75
C ASN A 327 21.70 -13.67 6.48
N GLU A 328 22.69 -13.93 5.63
CA GLU A 328 23.02 -15.28 5.14
C GLU A 328 23.50 -16.25 6.22
N ASN A 329 23.97 -15.71 7.34
CA ASN A 329 24.44 -16.48 8.49
C ASN A 329 23.29 -17.07 9.31
N ILE A 330 22.05 -16.62 9.07
CA ILE A 330 20.85 -17.15 9.71
C ILE A 330 20.40 -18.43 9.02
N LYS A 331 20.12 -19.46 9.83
CA LYS A 331 19.48 -20.72 9.46
C LYS A 331 18.02 -20.69 9.97
N PRO A 332 17.07 -20.23 9.15
CA PRO A 332 15.71 -19.95 9.63
C PRO A 332 14.86 -21.23 9.70
N ILE A 333 14.01 -21.37 10.72
CA ILE A 333 12.81 -22.23 10.68
C ILE A 333 11.61 -21.29 10.60
N ILE A 334 10.90 -21.30 9.47
CA ILE A 334 9.88 -20.30 9.15
C ILE A 334 8.49 -20.83 9.52
N LEU A 335 7.91 -20.33 10.60
CA LEU A 335 6.53 -20.63 11.01
C LEU A 335 5.79 -19.39 11.50
N SER A 336 4.47 -19.44 11.60
CA SER A 336 3.66 -18.28 12.02
C SER A 336 4.01 -17.00 11.25
N PHE A 337 4.45 -17.15 9.99
CA PHE A 337 4.94 -16.08 9.16
C PHE A 337 3.76 -15.30 8.58
N TYR A 338 3.83 -13.96 8.63
CA TYR A 338 2.83 -13.09 8.02
C TYR A 338 3.43 -12.18 6.95
N CYS A 339 2.89 -12.29 5.73
CA CYS A 339 3.22 -11.41 4.62
C CYS A 339 2.15 -10.32 4.49
N ARG A 340 2.48 -9.07 4.86
CA ARG A 340 1.54 -7.94 4.83
C ARG A 340 1.21 -7.46 3.42
N HIS A 341 2.20 -7.45 2.51
CA HIS A 341 2.10 -6.85 1.18
C HIS A 341 2.73 -7.74 0.11
N PRO A 342 2.13 -7.90 -1.07
CA PRO A 342 2.74 -8.65 -2.18
C PRO A 342 4.10 -8.09 -2.62
N SER A 343 4.34 -6.79 -2.46
CA SER A 343 5.60 -6.12 -2.81
C SER A 343 6.83 -6.65 -2.07
N PHE A 344 6.63 -7.41 -0.99
CA PHE A 344 7.69 -8.12 -0.28
C PHE A 344 8.20 -9.35 -1.02
N LEU A 345 7.36 -9.96 -1.87
CA LEU A 345 7.68 -11.18 -2.61
C LEU A 345 8.46 -10.85 -3.88
N THR A 346 9.62 -10.20 -3.73
CA THR A 346 10.61 -10.07 -4.80
C THR A 346 11.17 -11.44 -5.20
N ASP A 347 11.82 -11.53 -6.35
CA ASP A 347 12.42 -12.81 -6.79
C ASP A 347 13.42 -13.35 -5.75
N ASP A 348 14.24 -12.49 -5.15
CA ASP A 348 15.19 -12.87 -4.09
C ASP A 348 14.46 -13.36 -2.83
N ALA A 349 13.38 -12.68 -2.42
CA ALA A 349 12.58 -13.12 -1.28
C ALA A 349 11.89 -14.46 -1.55
N VAL A 350 11.32 -14.66 -2.74
CA VAL A 350 10.70 -15.92 -3.16
C VAL A 350 11.74 -17.05 -3.19
N ASN A 351 12.93 -16.80 -3.72
CA ASN A 351 14.02 -17.78 -3.74
C ASN A 351 14.50 -18.15 -2.34
N TYR A 352 14.64 -17.16 -1.45
CA TYR A 352 14.99 -17.37 -0.05
C TYR A 352 13.94 -18.21 0.68
N LEU A 353 12.65 -17.89 0.52
CA LEU A 353 11.55 -18.63 1.14
C LEU A 353 11.43 -20.06 0.58
N LYS A 354 11.73 -20.28 -0.71
CA LYS A 354 11.81 -21.62 -1.31
C LYS A 354 12.98 -22.42 -0.75
N ARG A 355 14.15 -21.79 -0.62
CA ARG A 355 15.38 -22.43 -0.10
C ARG A 355 15.19 -22.98 1.31
N TYR A 356 14.51 -22.22 2.17
CA TYR A 356 14.32 -22.57 3.58
C TYR A 356 12.92 -23.11 3.93
N GLY A 357 12.02 -23.15 2.95
CA GLY A 357 10.66 -23.65 3.14
C GLY A 357 10.58 -25.17 3.28
N PRO A 358 9.36 -25.73 3.46
CA PRO A 358 8.07 -25.04 3.39
C PRO A 358 7.84 -23.98 4.46
N VAL A 359 7.02 -22.98 4.16
CA VAL A 359 6.74 -21.86 5.07
C VAL A 359 5.46 -22.11 5.87
N GLY A 360 5.56 -22.14 7.19
CA GLY A 360 4.39 -22.10 8.08
C GLY A 360 3.84 -20.68 8.19
N CYS A 361 2.63 -20.46 7.70
CA CYS A 361 1.99 -19.15 7.69
C CYS A 361 1.11 -18.94 8.92
N ARG A 362 0.98 -17.67 9.32
CA ARG A 362 0.11 -17.27 10.43
C ARG A 362 -1.37 -17.34 10.09
N ASP A 363 -1.72 -16.98 8.85
CA ASP A 363 -3.09 -16.86 8.35
C ASP A 363 -3.22 -17.39 6.92
N TRP A 364 -4.45 -17.74 6.53
CA TRP A 364 -4.74 -18.26 5.20
C TRP A 364 -4.45 -17.25 4.08
N THR A 365 -4.57 -15.95 4.35
CA THR A 365 -4.21 -14.91 3.36
C THR A 365 -2.74 -15.03 2.96
N THR A 366 -1.85 -15.24 3.93
CA THR A 366 -0.42 -15.42 3.68
C THR A 366 -0.13 -16.74 2.95
N VAL A 367 -0.86 -17.82 3.29
CA VAL A 367 -0.75 -19.10 2.56
C VAL A 367 -1.05 -18.90 1.08
N ASP A 368 -2.18 -18.27 0.76
CA ASP A 368 -2.63 -18.06 -0.61
C ASP A 368 -1.62 -17.19 -1.40
N LEU A 369 -1.06 -16.15 -0.76
CA LEU A 369 -0.02 -15.30 -1.34
C LEU A 369 1.26 -16.08 -1.67
N LEU A 370 1.75 -16.90 -0.75
CA LEU A 370 2.98 -17.67 -0.95
C LEU A 370 2.80 -18.79 -1.97
N LEU A 371 1.68 -19.52 -1.93
CA LEU A 371 1.36 -20.53 -2.93
C LEU A 371 1.26 -19.91 -4.33
N LYS A 372 0.67 -18.71 -4.44
CA LYS A 372 0.62 -17.98 -5.70
C LYS A 372 2.02 -17.62 -6.23
N ALA A 373 2.95 -17.26 -5.34
CA ALA A 373 4.36 -17.00 -5.68
C ALA A 373 5.17 -18.29 -5.93
N GLY A 374 4.55 -19.47 -5.83
CA GLY A 374 5.20 -20.77 -6.00
C GLY A 374 6.04 -21.21 -4.80
N VAL A 375 5.91 -20.55 -3.65
CA VAL A 375 6.54 -20.95 -2.38
C VAL A 375 5.67 -22.02 -1.71
N PRO A 376 6.18 -23.22 -1.40
CA PRO A 376 5.44 -24.20 -0.61
C PRO A 376 5.09 -23.62 0.76
N ALA A 377 3.79 -23.54 1.06
CA ALA A 377 3.29 -22.89 2.27
C ALA A 377 2.10 -23.64 2.86
N PHE A 378 1.91 -23.52 4.17
CA PHE A 378 0.82 -24.15 4.90
C PHE A 378 0.35 -23.28 6.07
N PHE A 379 -0.87 -23.48 6.54
CA PHE A 379 -1.36 -22.78 7.73
C PHE A 379 -0.81 -23.42 9.01
N SER A 380 -0.07 -22.63 9.79
CA SER A 380 0.48 -23.01 11.11
C SER A 380 -0.22 -22.32 12.28
N GLY A 381 -0.89 -21.19 12.05
CA GLY A 381 -1.50 -20.37 13.09
C GLY A 381 -0.49 -19.44 13.78
N CYS A 382 -0.85 -18.88 14.93
CA CYS A 382 -0.03 -17.89 15.63
C CYS A 382 0.78 -18.53 16.76
N ILE A 383 2.11 -18.38 16.76
CA ILE A 383 3.01 -18.92 17.79
C ILE A 383 2.67 -18.47 19.20
N THR A 384 2.03 -17.32 19.38
CA THR A 384 1.60 -16.87 20.72
C THR A 384 0.54 -17.78 21.36
N SER A 385 -0.06 -18.69 20.59
CA SER A 385 -0.87 -19.80 21.14
C SER A 385 -0.07 -20.79 22.00
N THR A 386 1.26 -20.76 21.92
CA THR A 386 2.17 -21.60 22.72
C THR A 386 2.78 -20.86 23.90
N VAL A 387 2.44 -19.58 24.15
CA VAL A 387 3.13 -18.77 25.17
C VAL A 387 3.06 -19.38 26.57
N SER A 388 2.02 -20.18 26.85
CA SER A 388 1.89 -20.97 28.09
C SER A 388 3.02 -21.97 28.39
N THR A 389 3.99 -22.17 27.49
CA THR A 389 5.19 -22.98 27.76
C THR A 389 6.17 -22.32 28.74
N VAL A 390 6.03 -21.01 28.99
CA VAL A 390 6.89 -20.22 29.92
C VAL A 390 6.11 -19.62 31.07
N PHE A 391 4.99 -20.25 31.43
CA PHE A 391 4.16 -19.87 32.58
C PHE A 391 3.79 -21.12 33.36
N ASP A 392 3.93 -21.06 34.69
CA ASP A 392 3.46 -22.13 35.57
C ASP A 392 1.93 -22.26 35.49
N ARG A 393 1.47 -23.39 34.97
CA ARG A 393 0.05 -23.72 34.77
C ARG A 393 -0.66 -24.20 36.04
N HIS A 394 0.09 -24.57 37.09
CA HIS A 394 -0.46 -25.11 38.33
C HIS A 394 -0.81 -24.04 39.38
N ARG A 395 -0.44 -22.78 39.13
CA ARG A 395 -0.88 -21.66 39.94
C ARG A 395 -2.39 -21.47 39.79
N THR A 396 -3.15 -21.95 40.78
CA THR A 396 -4.57 -21.63 40.95
C THR A 396 -4.69 -20.15 41.26
N ILE A 397 -5.39 -19.42 40.40
CA ILE A 397 -5.67 -18.00 40.56
C ILE A 397 -7.18 -17.89 40.62
N ASP A 398 -7.70 -17.27 41.68
CA ASP A 398 -9.13 -16.93 41.74
C ASP A 398 -9.40 -15.83 40.71
N ARG A 399 -10.46 -16.01 39.92
CA ARG A 399 -10.75 -15.20 38.74
C ARG A 399 -12.20 -14.76 38.78
N ASP A 400 -12.44 -13.49 39.06
CA ASP A 400 -13.78 -12.91 39.15
C ASP A 400 -13.96 -11.65 38.28
N GLU A 401 -12.87 -10.99 37.88
CA GLU A 401 -12.92 -9.73 37.14
C GLU A 401 -12.70 -9.85 35.61
N THR A 402 -13.19 -8.86 34.87
CA THR A 402 -12.97 -8.66 33.43
C THR A 402 -12.00 -7.51 33.19
N ILE A 403 -10.99 -7.70 32.33
CA ILE A 403 -10.10 -6.63 31.85
C ILE A 403 -10.39 -6.25 30.39
N TYR A 404 -10.35 -4.94 30.11
CA TYR A 404 -10.60 -4.39 28.78
C TYR A 404 -9.30 -3.88 28.16
N VAL A 405 -8.70 -4.68 27.27
CA VAL A 405 -7.43 -4.35 26.61
C VAL A 405 -7.72 -3.69 25.26
N GLU A 406 -7.74 -2.35 25.28
CA GLU A 406 -8.14 -1.49 24.15
C GLU A 406 -9.48 -1.88 23.51
N ALA A 407 -10.37 -2.51 24.28
CA ALA A 407 -11.67 -2.96 23.80
C ALA A 407 -12.60 -1.77 23.50
N PRO A 408 -13.37 -1.82 22.40
CA PRO A 408 -14.31 -0.76 22.06
C PRO A 408 -15.54 -0.72 22.98
N ASP A 409 -15.81 -1.76 23.76
CA ASP A 409 -16.98 -1.92 24.63
C ASP A 409 -16.68 -1.74 26.12
N ALA A 410 -15.53 -1.14 26.47
CA ALA A 410 -15.14 -0.90 27.86
C ALA A 410 -16.12 0.02 28.61
N PRO A 411 -16.74 -0.42 29.73
CA PRO A 411 -17.55 0.43 30.58
C PRO A 411 -16.73 1.55 31.23
N LEU A 412 -17.40 2.64 31.60
CA LEU A 412 -16.77 3.71 32.39
C LEU A 412 -16.35 3.15 33.76
N GLY A 413 -15.09 3.39 34.14
CA GLY A 413 -14.53 2.92 35.42
C GLY A 413 -14.03 1.47 35.40
N ALA A 414 -14.14 0.75 34.27
CA ALA A 414 -13.59 -0.59 34.16
C ALA A 414 -12.06 -0.61 34.17
N THR A 415 -11.47 -1.73 34.61
CA THR A 415 -10.04 -1.99 34.50
C THR A 415 -9.65 -2.08 33.02
N THR A 416 -8.82 -1.15 32.57
CA THR A 416 -8.38 -1.04 31.17
C THR A 416 -6.87 -1.13 31.04
N ALA A 417 -6.40 -1.62 29.90
CA ALA A 417 -4.97 -1.64 29.57
C ALA A 417 -4.72 -1.31 28.10
N SER A 418 -3.50 -0.86 27.80
CA SER A 418 -2.98 -0.59 26.46
C SER A 418 -1.85 -1.56 26.13
N GLN A 419 -1.81 -2.09 24.90
CA GLN A 419 -0.65 -2.82 24.37
C GLN A 419 0.32 -1.93 23.60
N MET A 420 0.11 -0.61 23.63
CA MET A 420 0.97 0.38 22.99
C MET A 420 1.72 1.18 24.05
N ASP A 421 3.05 1.17 24.00
CA ASP A 421 3.91 1.98 24.87
C ASP A 421 5.20 2.43 24.16
N ASP A 422 5.39 3.76 24.06
CA ASP A 422 6.57 4.38 23.44
C ASP A 422 7.85 4.10 24.24
N GLY A 423 7.75 4.05 25.58
CA GLY A 423 8.90 3.90 26.48
C GLY A 423 9.60 2.54 26.34
N MET A 424 8.96 1.59 25.69
CA MET A 424 9.54 0.30 25.33
C MET A 424 10.71 0.42 24.35
N ARG A 425 10.73 1.44 23.49
CA ARG A 425 11.81 1.65 22.52
C ARG A 425 13.16 1.93 23.17
N ASP A 426 13.13 2.47 24.37
CA ASP A 426 14.33 2.86 25.11
C ASP A 426 14.81 1.72 26.05
N GLN A 427 14.10 0.57 26.06
CA GLN A 427 14.44 -0.63 26.83
C GLN A 427 15.26 -1.62 26.00
N SER A 428 16.16 -2.37 26.66
CA SER A 428 16.86 -3.49 26.00
C SER A 428 15.87 -4.61 25.62
N PRO A 429 16.17 -5.43 24.61
CA PRO A 429 15.33 -6.57 24.25
C PRO A 429 15.03 -7.53 25.42
N ALA A 430 16.00 -7.75 26.32
CA ALA A 430 15.81 -8.56 27.53
C ALA A 430 14.80 -7.92 28.50
N GLN A 431 14.89 -6.61 28.72
CA GLN A 431 13.92 -5.85 29.51
C GLN A 431 12.52 -5.90 28.91
N GLN A 432 12.41 -5.77 27.58
CA GLN A 432 11.15 -5.90 26.87
C GLN A 432 10.51 -7.28 27.08
N LEU A 433 11.31 -8.36 27.02
CA LEU A 433 10.85 -9.73 27.27
C LEU A 433 10.34 -9.92 28.70
N ARG A 434 11.11 -9.49 29.72
CA ARG A 434 10.70 -9.55 31.12
C ARG A 434 9.41 -8.77 31.36
N ARG A 435 9.30 -7.59 30.74
CA ARG A 435 8.13 -6.73 30.85
C ARG A 435 6.86 -7.37 30.28
N VAL A 436 6.93 -7.96 29.09
CA VAL A 436 5.74 -8.62 28.50
C VAL A 436 5.36 -9.89 29.25
N HIS A 437 6.33 -10.60 29.84
CA HIS A 437 6.06 -11.72 30.73
C HIS A 437 5.30 -11.25 31.98
N THR A 438 5.78 -10.21 32.68
CA THR A 438 5.07 -9.61 33.82
C THR A 438 3.68 -9.10 33.45
N MET A 439 3.52 -8.46 32.28
CA MET A 439 2.22 -8.00 31.79
C MET A 439 1.25 -9.17 31.62
N LEU A 440 1.68 -10.25 30.96
CA LEU A 440 0.85 -11.42 30.74
C LEU A 440 0.55 -12.16 32.05
N ASP A 441 1.51 -12.25 32.98
CA ASP A 441 1.27 -12.83 34.30
C ASP A 441 0.23 -12.00 35.08
N GLY A 442 0.31 -10.67 34.99
CA GLY A 442 -0.69 -9.75 35.54
C GLY A 442 -2.09 -9.96 34.94
N TYR A 443 -2.18 -10.29 33.65
CA TYR A 443 -3.48 -10.61 33.03
C TYR A 443 -4.10 -11.88 33.60
N ARG A 444 -3.32 -12.86 34.06
CA ARG A 444 -3.86 -14.15 34.55
C ARG A 444 -4.78 -14.03 35.79
N HIS A 445 -4.83 -12.86 36.42
CA HIS A 445 -5.74 -12.54 37.52
C HIS A 445 -7.20 -12.30 37.08
N PHE A 446 -7.43 -12.09 35.78
CA PHE A 446 -8.77 -11.85 35.25
C PHE A 446 -9.41 -13.14 34.72
N ALA A 447 -10.72 -13.27 34.89
CA ALA A 447 -11.51 -14.36 34.32
C ALA A 447 -11.66 -14.19 32.80
N GLU A 448 -11.96 -12.95 32.40
CA GLU A 448 -12.34 -12.61 31.04
C GLU A 448 -11.49 -11.43 30.51
N VAL A 449 -11.13 -11.50 29.23
CA VAL A 449 -10.44 -10.44 28.51
C VAL A 449 -11.27 -9.97 27.34
N HIS A 450 -11.62 -8.69 27.30
CA HIS A 450 -12.16 -8.07 26.10
C HIS A 450 -11.03 -7.39 25.33
N THR A 451 -10.90 -7.66 24.04
CA THR A 451 -9.86 -7.00 23.24
C THR A 451 -10.17 -6.91 21.77
N LYS A 452 -9.69 -5.85 21.12
CA LYS A 452 -9.63 -5.73 19.65
C LYS A 452 -8.29 -6.17 19.05
N ARG A 453 -7.31 -6.53 19.88
CA ARG A 453 -5.93 -6.83 19.47
C ARG A 453 -5.71 -8.33 19.34
N LEU A 454 -5.35 -8.78 18.14
CA LEU A 454 -4.98 -10.19 17.91
C LEU A 454 -3.82 -10.65 18.80
N HIS A 455 -2.87 -9.75 19.10
CA HIS A 455 -1.72 -10.01 19.97
C HIS A 455 -2.06 -9.97 21.47
N CYS A 456 -3.31 -9.67 21.85
CA CYS A 456 -3.85 -9.93 23.17
C CYS A 456 -4.66 -11.23 23.13
N TYR A 457 -5.53 -11.38 22.12
CA TYR A 457 -6.42 -12.53 21.96
C TYR A 457 -5.76 -13.91 22.03
N MET A 458 -4.76 -14.16 21.18
CA MET A 458 -4.12 -15.48 21.11
C MET A 458 -3.33 -15.86 22.38
N PRO A 459 -2.47 -14.99 22.95
CA PRO A 459 -1.71 -15.34 24.16
C PRO A 459 -2.58 -15.48 25.41
N THR A 460 -3.62 -14.65 25.61
CA THR A 460 -4.47 -14.80 26.81
C THR A 460 -5.33 -16.07 26.75
N ARG A 461 -5.82 -16.47 25.56
CA ARG A 461 -6.42 -17.81 25.38
C ARG A 461 -5.43 -18.92 25.67
N SER A 462 -4.16 -18.77 25.29
CA SER A 462 -3.12 -19.77 25.63
C SER A 462 -2.93 -19.92 27.14
N LEU A 463 -3.14 -18.87 27.93
CA LEU A 463 -3.07 -18.87 29.38
C LEU A 463 -4.37 -19.36 30.05
N GLY A 464 -5.35 -19.78 29.26
CA GLY A 464 -6.60 -20.38 29.72
C GLY A 464 -7.65 -19.37 30.18
N MET A 465 -7.57 -18.11 29.73
CA MET A 465 -8.57 -17.08 30.01
C MET A 465 -9.71 -17.14 28.97
N ASP A 466 -10.92 -16.74 29.36
CA ASP A 466 -11.99 -16.49 28.38
C ASP A 466 -11.74 -15.15 27.68
N VAL A 467 -11.97 -15.09 26.36
CA VAL A 467 -11.60 -13.92 25.57
C VAL A 467 -12.65 -13.54 24.55
N LYS A 468 -13.25 -12.38 24.74
CA LYS A 468 -14.14 -11.73 23.78
C LYS A 468 -13.34 -10.89 22.78
N PHE A 469 -13.17 -11.40 21.57
CA PHE A 469 -12.43 -10.72 20.50
C PHE A 469 -13.34 -9.80 19.65
N LEU A 470 -13.04 -8.50 19.68
CA LEU A 470 -13.85 -7.43 19.09
C LEU A 470 -13.04 -6.58 18.09
N PRO A 471 -12.64 -7.13 16.93
CA PRO A 471 -11.80 -6.41 15.99
C PRO A 471 -12.53 -5.21 15.35
N ASN A 472 -11.80 -4.10 15.15
CA ASN A 472 -12.30 -2.93 14.38
C ASN A 472 -12.76 -3.29 12.96
N ASN A 473 -12.17 -4.31 12.36
CA ASN A 473 -12.57 -4.84 11.08
C ASN A 473 -12.50 -6.37 11.06
N PRO A 474 -13.63 -7.10 11.08
CA PRO A 474 -13.60 -8.57 10.99
C PRO A 474 -13.00 -9.06 9.66
N ALA A 475 -13.02 -8.23 8.61
CA ALA A 475 -12.42 -8.53 7.31
C ALA A 475 -10.90 -8.27 7.23
N ASP A 476 -10.21 -8.01 8.36
CA ASP A 476 -8.76 -7.80 8.35
C ASP A 476 -8.03 -9.05 7.80
N PRO A 477 -7.05 -8.89 6.88
CA PRO A 477 -6.35 -10.02 6.26
C PRO A 477 -5.57 -10.91 7.24
N ARG A 478 -5.35 -10.46 8.48
CA ARG A 478 -4.64 -11.22 9.53
C ARG A 478 -5.49 -12.25 10.26
N TYR A 479 -6.81 -12.21 10.08
CA TYR A 479 -7.77 -13.00 10.86
C TYR A 479 -8.25 -14.31 10.24
N PRO A 480 -8.16 -14.57 8.91
CA PRO A 480 -8.53 -15.85 8.34
C PRO A 480 -7.77 -17.01 8.99
N GLY A 481 -8.50 -17.91 9.67
CA GLY A 481 -7.97 -19.05 10.42
C GLY A 481 -7.66 -18.77 11.90
N LEU A 482 -7.82 -17.53 12.39
CA LEU A 482 -7.46 -17.16 13.76
C LEU A 482 -8.60 -16.52 14.56
N ALA A 483 -9.40 -15.65 13.95
CA ALA A 483 -10.51 -15.02 14.67
C ALA A 483 -11.71 -15.97 14.74
N GLY A 484 -12.52 -15.87 15.81
CA GLY A 484 -13.79 -16.60 15.93
C GLY A 484 -13.65 -18.12 15.77
N ILE A 485 -12.51 -18.67 16.21
CA ILE A 485 -12.23 -20.10 16.22
C ILE A 485 -12.69 -20.70 17.55
N THR A 486 -13.11 -21.96 17.51
CA THR A 486 -13.47 -22.78 18.67
C THR A 486 -12.27 -23.09 19.58
N ASP A 487 -12.52 -23.70 20.74
CA ASP A 487 -11.46 -24.18 21.63
C ASP A 487 -10.69 -25.37 21.05
N ASP A 488 -11.38 -26.23 20.30
CA ASP A 488 -10.75 -27.35 19.60
C ASP A 488 -9.83 -26.87 18.48
N GLU A 489 -10.27 -25.90 17.68
CA GLU A 489 -9.44 -25.29 16.64
C GLU A 489 -8.22 -24.56 17.24
N PHE A 490 -8.40 -23.84 18.34
CA PHE A 490 -7.29 -23.20 19.06
C PHE A 490 -6.30 -24.23 19.60
N THR A 491 -6.80 -25.31 20.21
CA THR A 491 -5.99 -26.40 20.74
C THR A 491 -5.23 -27.11 19.61
N SER A 492 -5.87 -27.32 18.46
CA SER A 492 -5.21 -27.87 17.26
C SER A 492 -4.08 -26.99 16.74
N ILE A 493 -4.24 -25.66 16.77
CA ILE A 493 -3.16 -24.72 16.42
C ILE A 493 -2.00 -24.85 17.42
N ARG A 494 -2.29 -24.74 18.72
CA ARG A 494 -1.26 -24.79 19.77
C ARG A 494 -0.47 -26.09 19.71
N ASN A 495 -1.17 -27.22 19.73
CA ASN A 495 -0.53 -28.54 19.71
C ASN A 495 0.18 -28.77 18.38
N GLY A 496 -0.43 -28.38 17.26
CA GLY A 496 0.19 -28.48 15.95
C GLY A 496 1.51 -27.71 15.83
N ILE A 497 1.65 -26.54 16.48
CA ILE A 497 2.93 -25.82 16.54
C ILE A 497 3.94 -26.56 17.42
N ASN A 498 3.53 -27.00 18.63
CA ASN A 498 4.40 -27.74 19.54
C ASN A 498 4.95 -29.02 18.88
N ASP A 499 4.07 -29.79 18.25
CA ASP A 499 4.41 -31.07 17.60
C ASP A 499 5.34 -30.88 16.40
N LEU A 500 5.19 -29.78 15.66
CA LEU A 500 6.08 -29.43 14.54
C LEU A 500 7.47 -29.01 15.02
N LEU A 501 7.55 -28.23 16.11
CA LEU A 501 8.82 -27.67 16.58
C LEU A 501 9.62 -28.61 17.48
N GLU A 502 8.98 -29.52 18.22
CA GLU A 502 9.65 -30.47 19.11
C GLU A 502 10.79 -31.26 18.42
N PRO A 503 10.55 -32.04 17.34
CA PRO A 503 11.62 -32.81 16.72
C PRO A 503 12.70 -31.92 16.09
N ILE A 504 12.34 -30.74 15.61
CA ILE A 504 13.25 -29.78 14.98
C ILE A 504 14.19 -29.16 16.01
N MET A 505 13.65 -28.70 17.13
CA MET A 505 14.44 -28.13 18.22
C MET A 505 15.37 -29.18 18.84
N THR A 506 14.88 -30.40 19.03
CA THR A 506 15.72 -31.53 19.48
C THR A 506 16.90 -31.78 18.53
N ALA A 507 16.66 -31.80 17.21
CA ALA A 507 17.73 -31.99 16.24
C ALA A 507 18.73 -30.81 16.22
N ILE A 508 18.23 -29.57 16.27
CA ILE A 508 19.08 -28.36 16.34
C ILE A 508 19.98 -28.40 17.58
N LEU A 509 19.40 -28.66 18.75
CA LEU A 509 20.11 -28.69 20.03
C LEU A 509 21.03 -29.91 20.15
N GLY A 510 20.74 -31.00 19.44
CA GLY A 510 21.60 -32.17 19.30
C GLY A 510 22.80 -31.94 18.38
N GLY A 511 22.88 -30.81 17.67
CA GLY A 511 23.97 -30.51 16.73
C GLY A 511 23.86 -31.25 15.39
N GLU A 512 22.66 -31.66 15.00
CA GLU A 512 22.42 -32.32 13.72
C GLU A 512 22.76 -31.40 12.53
N GLU A 513 23.15 -32.02 11.42
CA GLU A 513 23.45 -31.32 10.17
C GLU A 513 22.22 -30.57 9.63
N GLU A 514 22.45 -29.39 9.02
CA GLU A 514 21.36 -28.57 8.49
C GLU A 514 20.51 -29.36 7.48
N SER A 515 21.12 -30.16 6.61
CA SER A 515 20.41 -30.95 5.60
C SER A 515 19.39 -31.92 6.21
N THR A 516 19.75 -32.56 7.32
CA THR A 516 18.87 -33.46 8.10
C THR A 516 17.71 -32.70 8.71
N ILE A 517 17.97 -31.57 9.37
CA ILE A 517 16.94 -30.72 9.97
C ILE A 517 15.95 -30.20 8.91
N ARG A 518 16.46 -29.82 7.73
CA ARG A 518 15.64 -29.37 6.60
C ARG A 518 14.77 -30.50 6.06
N GLN A 519 15.28 -31.73 6.04
CA GLN A 519 14.51 -32.89 5.63
C GLN A 519 13.40 -33.22 6.63
N LEU A 520 13.72 -33.24 7.93
CA LEU A 520 12.73 -33.40 9.01
C LEU A 520 11.60 -32.37 8.90
N TRP A 521 11.93 -31.10 8.63
CA TRP A 521 10.94 -30.05 8.43
C TRP A 521 10.04 -30.29 7.21
N ARG A 522 10.62 -30.72 6.08
CA ARG A 522 9.86 -31.06 4.87
C ARG A 522 8.88 -32.20 5.13
N ASP A 523 9.34 -33.26 5.78
CA ASP A 523 8.53 -34.45 6.04
C ASP A 523 7.39 -34.13 7.00
N ALA A 524 7.67 -33.40 8.10
CA ALA A 524 6.68 -33.01 9.09
C ALA A 524 5.59 -32.06 8.52
N THR A 525 5.87 -31.36 7.43
CA THR A 525 4.96 -30.36 6.85
C THR A 525 4.30 -30.78 5.53
N ALA A 526 4.68 -31.93 4.96
CA ALA A 526 4.26 -32.38 3.64
C ALA A 526 2.74 -32.41 3.46
N ASP A 527 2.01 -33.04 4.39
CA ASP A 527 0.55 -33.17 4.32
C ASP A 527 -0.17 -31.82 4.46
N ARG A 528 0.35 -30.93 5.30
CA ARG A 528 -0.21 -29.59 5.50
C ARG A 528 -0.05 -28.74 4.24
N VAL A 529 1.10 -28.84 3.56
CA VAL A 529 1.35 -28.18 2.27
C VAL A 529 0.43 -28.76 1.19
N ALA A 530 0.26 -30.08 1.14
CA ALA A 530 -0.64 -30.72 0.19
C ALA A 530 -2.10 -30.27 0.38
N ALA A 531 -2.56 -30.19 1.64
CA ALA A 531 -3.89 -29.69 1.98
C ALA A 531 -4.07 -28.21 1.59
N ALA A 532 -3.07 -27.37 1.85
CA ALA A 532 -3.09 -25.97 1.46
C ALA A 532 -3.18 -25.78 -0.06
N ARG A 533 -2.42 -26.56 -0.84
CA ARG A 533 -2.49 -26.57 -2.31
C ARG A 533 -3.87 -26.98 -2.82
N ARG A 534 -4.47 -28.03 -2.23
CA ARG A 534 -5.84 -28.45 -2.58
C ARG A 534 -6.87 -27.36 -2.30
N ARG A 535 -6.78 -26.70 -1.13
CA ARG A 535 -7.65 -25.57 -0.79
C ARG A 535 -7.50 -24.41 -1.77
N PHE A 536 -6.26 -24.02 -2.11
CA PHE A 536 -6.00 -22.91 -3.03
C PHE A 536 -6.53 -23.20 -4.44
N ALA A 537 -6.37 -24.43 -4.92
CA ALA A 537 -6.82 -24.87 -6.25
C ALA A 537 -8.33 -25.16 -6.32
N ALA A 538 -9.04 -25.22 -5.20
CA ALA A 538 -10.47 -25.46 -5.19
C ALA A 538 -11.22 -24.35 -5.97
N PRO A 539 -12.34 -24.67 -6.64
CA PRO A 539 -13.19 -23.65 -7.24
C PRO A 539 -13.63 -22.60 -6.23
N VAL A 540 -13.73 -21.35 -6.67
CA VAL A 540 -14.27 -20.25 -5.86
C VAL A 540 -15.77 -20.48 -5.68
N ALA A 541 -16.29 -20.25 -4.49
CA ALA A 541 -17.73 -20.41 -4.24
C ALA A 541 -18.55 -19.49 -5.14
N GLU A 542 -19.54 -20.05 -5.85
CA GLU A 542 -20.40 -19.24 -6.70
C GLU A 542 -21.28 -18.31 -5.86
N LEU A 543 -21.31 -17.04 -6.26
CA LEU A 543 -22.23 -16.07 -5.67
C LEU A 543 -23.64 -16.27 -6.24
N PRO A 544 -24.69 -16.18 -5.40
CA PRO A 544 -26.07 -16.35 -5.84
C PRO A 544 -26.44 -15.43 -7.02
N ALA A 545 -27.16 -15.98 -7.99
CA ALA A 545 -27.78 -15.17 -9.04
C ALA A 545 -28.97 -14.38 -8.46
N ALA A 546 -29.29 -13.20 -9.00
CA ALA A 546 -30.62 -12.64 -8.74
C ALA A 546 -31.64 -13.29 -9.65
N MET A 547 -32.82 -13.55 -9.11
CA MET A 547 -33.94 -14.16 -9.82
C MET A 547 -34.42 -13.33 -11.03
N ASP A 548 -34.08 -12.03 -11.12
CA ASP A 548 -34.63 -11.10 -12.11
C ASP A 548 -33.59 -10.33 -12.97
N ASP A 549 -32.31 -10.70 -12.96
CA ASP A 549 -31.25 -9.98 -13.69
C ASP A 549 -31.53 -9.89 -15.21
N SER A 550 -32.00 -10.98 -15.83
CA SER A 550 -32.36 -11.02 -17.25
C SER A 550 -33.57 -10.13 -17.58
N ALA A 551 -34.59 -10.12 -16.72
CA ALA A 551 -35.77 -9.29 -16.90
C ALA A 551 -35.45 -7.79 -16.77
N ARG A 552 -34.53 -7.44 -15.85
CA ARG A 552 -34.04 -6.06 -15.70
C ARG A 552 -33.26 -5.60 -16.93
N MET A 553 -32.44 -6.47 -17.51
CA MET A 553 -31.70 -6.16 -18.74
C MET A 553 -32.60 -5.98 -19.95
N ALA A 554 -33.64 -6.80 -20.08
CA ALA A 554 -34.68 -6.58 -21.08
C ALA A 554 -35.38 -5.22 -20.88
N LYS A 555 -35.74 -4.87 -19.63
CA LYS A 555 -36.36 -3.57 -19.31
C LYS A 555 -35.47 -2.39 -19.64
N ALA A 556 -34.18 -2.46 -19.31
CA ALA A 556 -33.22 -1.41 -19.63
C ALA A 556 -33.07 -1.22 -21.15
N LYS A 557 -32.99 -2.32 -21.90
CA LYS A 557 -32.91 -2.30 -23.37
C LYS A 557 -34.17 -1.66 -23.98
N ALA A 558 -35.35 -1.99 -23.44
CA ALA A 558 -36.63 -1.37 -23.84
C ALA A 558 -36.75 0.12 -23.45
N ALA A 559 -35.96 0.59 -22.49
CA ALA A 559 -35.94 1.98 -22.05
C ALA A 559 -34.99 2.86 -22.90
N ILE A 560 -34.21 2.28 -23.81
CA ILE A 560 -33.36 3.05 -24.73
C ILE A 560 -34.26 3.94 -25.61
N ARG A 561 -33.89 5.21 -25.75
CA ARG A 561 -34.58 6.20 -26.58
C ARG A 561 -33.61 6.77 -27.61
N THR A 562 -34.02 6.79 -28.87
CA THR A 562 -33.30 7.51 -29.93
C THR A 562 -33.51 9.00 -29.76
N VAL A 563 -32.42 9.78 -29.75
CA VAL A 563 -32.44 11.24 -29.52
C VAL A 563 -32.24 12.02 -30.83
N THR A 564 -31.49 11.45 -31.77
CA THR A 564 -31.25 12.01 -33.11
C THR A 564 -31.34 10.90 -34.14
N GLU A 565 -32.18 11.03 -35.16
CA GLU A 565 -32.27 10.08 -36.27
C GLU A 565 -31.29 10.48 -37.38
N SER A 566 -30.32 9.61 -37.68
CA SER A 566 -29.55 9.66 -38.93
C SER A 566 -30.05 8.59 -39.88
N ARG A 567 -30.06 8.88 -41.19
CA ARG A 567 -30.46 7.91 -42.23
C ARG A 567 -29.39 6.83 -42.36
N ALA A 568 -29.81 5.59 -42.08
CA ALA A 568 -29.06 4.33 -42.10
C ALA A 568 -28.11 4.09 -40.91
N HIS A 569 -28.22 2.89 -40.32
CA HIS A 569 -27.23 2.27 -39.44
C HIS A 569 -26.21 1.52 -40.33
N PRO A 570 -25.04 2.07 -40.64
CA PRO A 570 -24.05 1.31 -41.39
C PRO A 570 -23.40 0.30 -40.44
N GLN A 571 -23.24 -0.94 -40.88
CA GLN A 571 -22.45 -1.97 -40.17
C GLN A 571 -21.00 -1.51 -39.88
N SER A 572 -20.53 -0.46 -40.56
CA SER A 572 -19.21 0.17 -40.36
C SER A 572 -19.21 1.32 -39.34
N ALA A 573 -20.28 1.59 -38.59
CA ALA A 573 -20.25 2.62 -37.56
C ALA A 573 -19.33 2.26 -36.38
N VAL A 574 -18.69 3.27 -35.77
CA VAL A 574 -17.98 3.10 -34.49
C VAL A 574 -18.97 3.32 -33.36
N THR A 575 -19.19 2.28 -32.54
CA THR A 575 -20.08 2.36 -31.38
C THR A 575 -19.33 2.90 -30.17
N ILE A 576 -19.72 4.09 -29.71
CA ILE A 576 -19.15 4.77 -28.54
C ILE A 576 -20.16 4.75 -27.40
N VAL A 577 -19.70 4.43 -26.19
CA VAL A 577 -20.50 4.53 -24.97
C VAL A 577 -19.89 5.56 -24.02
N THR A 578 -20.71 6.48 -23.52
CA THR A 578 -20.29 7.47 -22.52
C THR A 578 -21.30 7.58 -21.40
N SER A 579 -20.81 7.51 -20.16
CA SER A 579 -21.61 7.76 -18.96
C SER A 579 -21.47 9.22 -18.52
N ILE A 580 -22.59 9.91 -18.30
CA ILE A 580 -22.60 11.32 -17.89
C ILE A 580 -23.55 11.58 -16.71
N ASN A 581 -23.19 12.57 -15.90
CA ASN A 581 -24.09 13.22 -14.94
C ASN A 581 -24.34 14.69 -15.32
N ARG A 582 -25.14 15.41 -14.53
CA ARG A 582 -25.50 16.81 -14.80
C ARG A 582 -24.29 17.76 -14.91
N ALA A 583 -23.23 17.56 -14.11
CA ALA A 583 -22.02 18.38 -14.15
C ALA A 583 -21.16 18.08 -15.41
N GLN A 584 -21.31 16.90 -15.99
CA GLN A 584 -20.52 16.43 -17.13
C GLN A 584 -21.13 16.74 -18.50
N ILE A 585 -22.26 17.47 -18.55
CA ILE A 585 -22.90 17.84 -19.82
C ILE A 585 -21.96 18.68 -20.70
N LEU A 586 -21.35 19.73 -20.14
CA LEU A 586 -20.45 20.61 -20.90
C LEU A 586 -19.20 19.86 -21.41
N PRO A 587 -18.41 19.14 -20.58
CA PRO A 587 -17.27 18.40 -21.09
C PRO A 587 -17.68 17.31 -22.10
N PHE A 588 -18.84 16.67 -21.93
CA PHE A 588 -19.38 15.74 -22.93
C PHE A 588 -19.62 16.41 -24.29
N GLN A 589 -20.18 17.63 -24.32
CA GLN A 589 -20.36 18.37 -25.58
C GLN A 589 -19.05 18.58 -26.32
N VAL A 590 -17.99 18.95 -25.59
CA VAL A 590 -16.65 19.16 -26.15
C VAL A 590 -16.05 17.84 -26.64
N LEU A 591 -16.24 16.74 -25.90
CA LEU A 591 -15.85 15.40 -26.35
C LEU A 591 -16.51 15.05 -27.69
N VAL A 592 -17.85 15.13 -27.78
CA VAL A 592 -18.58 14.77 -29.00
C VAL A 592 -18.08 15.63 -30.17
N LYS A 593 -17.90 16.94 -29.96
CA LYS A 593 -17.36 17.85 -30.97
C LYS A 593 -15.98 17.42 -31.46
N SER A 594 -15.08 17.09 -30.54
CA SER A 594 -13.71 16.69 -30.86
C SER A 594 -13.63 15.36 -31.61
N VAL A 595 -14.54 14.43 -31.32
CA VAL A 595 -14.67 13.15 -32.03
C VAL A 595 -15.24 13.37 -33.43
N MET A 596 -16.36 14.11 -33.53
CA MET A 596 -17.06 14.30 -34.80
C MET A 596 -16.24 15.11 -35.82
N SER A 597 -15.43 16.07 -35.38
CA SER A 597 -14.58 16.86 -36.28
C SER A 597 -13.42 16.09 -36.91
N ARG A 598 -13.12 14.89 -36.39
CA ARG A 598 -11.95 14.09 -36.77
C ARG A 598 -12.29 12.68 -37.25
N SER A 599 -13.53 12.22 -37.07
CA SER A 599 -13.88 10.84 -37.41
C SER A 599 -14.11 10.64 -38.91
N THR A 600 -13.49 9.60 -39.48
CA THR A 600 -13.71 9.21 -40.88
C THR A 600 -14.89 8.26 -41.06
N ARG A 601 -15.41 7.68 -39.97
CA ARG A 601 -16.51 6.71 -39.96
C ARG A 601 -17.74 7.27 -39.24
N PRO A 602 -18.95 6.81 -39.59
CA PRO A 602 -20.16 7.17 -38.84
C PRO A 602 -20.06 6.75 -37.37
N ILE A 603 -20.57 7.58 -36.46
CA ILE A 603 -20.57 7.29 -35.02
C ILE A 603 -21.98 6.89 -34.56
N GLU A 604 -22.08 5.76 -33.86
CA GLU A 604 -23.25 5.39 -33.08
C GLU A 604 -22.94 5.62 -31.60
N TRP A 605 -23.69 6.52 -30.95
CA TRP A 605 -23.41 6.88 -29.57
C TRP A 605 -24.48 6.35 -28.63
N LEU A 606 -24.11 5.58 -27.61
CA LEU A 606 -24.97 5.28 -26.46
C LEU A 606 -24.56 6.14 -25.27
N VAL A 607 -25.46 7.02 -24.82
CA VAL A 607 -25.25 7.86 -23.64
C VAL A 607 -26.00 7.29 -22.46
N VAL A 608 -25.26 6.91 -21.43
CA VAL A 608 -25.81 6.47 -20.14
C VAL A 608 -25.90 7.67 -19.21
N THR A 609 -27.11 8.14 -18.94
CA THR A 609 -27.32 9.35 -18.13
C THR A 609 -27.65 9.03 -16.68
N THR A 610 -27.04 9.74 -15.73
CA THR A 610 -27.43 9.71 -14.31
C THR A 610 -27.92 11.08 -13.87
N ASP A 611 -29.16 11.15 -13.38
CA ASP A 611 -29.77 12.39 -12.84
C ASP A 611 -29.79 13.56 -13.86
N VAL A 612 -29.94 13.24 -15.16
CA VAL A 612 -30.08 14.23 -16.26
C VAL A 612 -31.50 14.09 -16.82
N SER A 613 -32.27 15.17 -17.00
CA SER A 613 -33.61 15.06 -17.63
C SER A 613 -33.50 14.93 -19.16
N GLN A 614 -34.55 14.43 -19.83
CA GLN A 614 -34.61 14.43 -21.30
C GLN A 614 -34.45 15.85 -21.87
N SER A 615 -35.11 16.83 -21.26
CA SER A 615 -35.03 18.23 -21.66
C SER A 615 -33.62 18.82 -21.49
N ALA A 616 -32.93 18.54 -20.37
CA ALA A 616 -31.58 19.04 -20.11
C ALA A 616 -30.54 18.47 -21.07
N PHE A 617 -30.74 17.22 -21.52
CA PHE A 617 -29.92 16.60 -22.54
C PHE A 617 -30.23 17.15 -23.93
N SER A 618 -31.51 17.22 -24.31
CA SER A 618 -31.95 17.62 -25.66
C SER A 618 -31.71 19.11 -25.94
N ALA A 619 -31.92 19.99 -24.96
CA ALA A 619 -31.68 21.44 -25.11
C ALA A 619 -30.18 21.81 -25.24
N ARG A 620 -29.29 20.83 -25.09
CA ARG A 620 -27.84 20.98 -25.08
C ARG A 620 -27.13 19.88 -25.88
N SER A 621 -27.83 19.07 -26.68
CA SER A 621 -27.20 18.00 -27.44
C SER A 621 -26.55 18.60 -28.68
N PRO A 622 -25.22 18.56 -28.83
CA PRO A 622 -24.58 18.97 -30.05
C PRO A 622 -24.51 17.76 -31.00
N LEU A 623 -24.62 18.03 -32.30
CA LEU A 623 -23.98 17.27 -33.39
C LEU A 623 -24.79 16.12 -34.04
N GLY A 624 -24.63 16.03 -35.37
CA GLY A 624 -25.27 15.07 -36.27
C GLY A 624 -24.76 13.63 -36.14
N ALA A 625 -24.77 13.07 -34.94
CA ALA A 625 -24.56 11.64 -34.67
C ALA A 625 -25.88 10.95 -34.31
N LEU A 626 -26.00 9.65 -34.56
CA LEU A 626 -27.09 8.83 -34.03
C LEU A 626 -26.84 8.65 -32.53
N ALA A 627 -27.53 9.42 -31.69
CA ALA A 627 -27.41 9.34 -30.25
C ALA A 627 -28.59 8.57 -29.66
N ARG A 628 -28.31 7.46 -28.99
CA ARG A 628 -29.25 6.72 -28.15
C ARG A 628 -28.98 7.04 -26.70
N ARG A 629 -30.03 7.08 -25.91
CA ARG A 629 -29.95 7.41 -24.49
C ARG A 629 -30.63 6.33 -23.64
N VAL A 630 -30.00 6.00 -22.53
CA VAL A 630 -30.60 5.19 -21.46
C VAL A 630 -30.38 5.85 -20.11
N ASP A 631 -31.43 5.88 -19.29
CA ASP A 631 -31.29 6.33 -17.90
C ASP A 631 -30.60 5.23 -17.08
N ASN A 632 -29.55 5.60 -16.35
CA ASN A 632 -28.88 4.70 -15.42
C ASN A 632 -29.84 4.16 -14.34
N LEU A 633 -30.91 4.89 -13.99
CA LEU A 633 -32.02 4.38 -13.15
C LEU A 633 -32.66 3.11 -13.74
N SER A 634 -32.75 3.02 -15.07
CA SER A 634 -33.25 1.81 -15.76
C SER A 634 -32.24 0.66 -15.70
N LEU A 635 -30.98 0.96 -15.39
CA LEU A 635 -29.89 0.01 -15.15
C LEU A 635 -29.65 -0.26 -13.65
N ARG A 636 -30.35 0.45 -12.73
CA ARG A 636 -30.09 0.33 -11.29
C ARG A 636 -30.56 -1.04 -10.77
N ASN A 637 -29.66 -1.66 -10.01
CA ASN A 637 -30.02 -2.68 -9.03
C ASN A 637 -30.96 -2.04 -7.99
N VAL A 638 -32.11 -2.67 -7.75
CA VAL A 638 -33.03 -2.31 -6.67
C VAL A 638 -32.38 -2.68 -5.33
N ASP A 639 -31.45 -1.84 -4.88
CA ASP A 639 -31.14 -1.55 -3.47
C ASP A 639 -30.23 -0.31 -3.41
N ALA A 640 -30.88 0.85 -3.40
CA ALA A 640 -30.40 2.13 -3.91
C ALA A 640 -29.48 2.93 -2.97
N LYS A 641 -28.70 2.30 -2.08
CA LYS A 641 -27.86 3.06 -1.14
C LYS A 641 -26.34 2.85 -1.26
N GLN A 642 -25.84 1.84 -1.97
CA GLN A 642 -24.41 1.49 -1.87
C GLN A 642 -23.67 1.06 -3.17
N VAL A 643 -24.32 0.99 -4.34
CA VAL A 643 -23.62 0.70 -5.62
C VAL A 643 -23.23 2.01 -6.31
N PRO A 644 -21.98 2.19 -6.79
CA PRO A 644 -21.58 3.41 -7.50
C PRO A 644 -22.50 3.73 -8.68
N LYS A 645 -22.77 5.03 -8.86
CA LYS A 645 -23.72 5.61 -9.83
C LYS A 645 -23.35 5.45 -11.31
N VAL A 646 -22.63 4.41 -11.72
CA VAL A 646 -22.14 4.24 -13.11
C VAL A 646 -22.54 2.86 -13.63
N ALA A 647 -23.01 2.79 -14.87
CA ALA A 647 -23.22 1.52 -15.56
C ALA A 647 -21.91 0.71 -15.55
N LEU A 648 -22.01 -0.59 -15.26
CA LEU A 648 -20.84 -1.46 -15.25
C LEU A 648 -20.31 -1.60 -16.67
N THR A 649 -19.04 -1.26 -16.91
CA THR A 649 -18.36 -1.37 -18.22
C THR A 649 -18.59 -2.75 -18.84
N LEU A 650 -18.48 -3.80 -18.03
CA LEU A 650 -18.67 -5.19 -18.44
C LEU A 650 -20.13 -5.53 -18.80
N SER A 651 -21.11 -4.72 -18.39
CA SER A 651 -22.53 -4.88 -18.76
C SER A 651 -22.95 -4.04 -19.96
N LEU A 652 -22.12 -3.09 -20.42
CA LEU A 652 -22.44 -2.25 -21.58
C LEU A 652 -22.68 -3.05 -22.87
N PRO A 653 -21.93 -4.15 -23.16
CA PRO A 653 -22.20 -5.02 -24.31
C PRO A 653 -23.63 -5.56 -24.39
N ASP A 654 -24.36 -5.67 -23.28
CA ASP A 654 -25.74 -6.15 -23.26
C ASP A 654 -26.74 -5.11 -23.81
N LEU A 655 -26.32 -3.83 -23.92
CA LEU A 655 -27.16 -2.69 -24.31
C LEU A 655 -26.96 -2.24 -25.76
N VAL A 656 -25.97 -2.79 -26.45
CA VAL A 656 -25.62 -2.43 -27.83
C VAL A 656 -25.57 -3.70 -28.69
N GLU A 657 -25.81 -3.54 -29.99
CA GLU A 657 -25.83 -4.68 -30.92
C GLU A 657 -24.45 -4.96 -31.51
N SER A 658 -23.58 -3.95 -31.58
CA SER A 658 -22.23 -4.07 -32.12
C SER A 658 -21.38 -5.09 -31.37
N ASP A 659 -20.48 -5.73 -32.12
CA ASP A 659 -19.50 -6.69 -31.59
C ASP A 659 -18.26 -6.00 -31.01
N ARG A 660 -18.07 -4.71 -31.31
CA ARG A 660 -17.01 -3.89 -30.73
C ARG A 660 -17.55 -2.59 -30.18
N VAL A 661 -17.05 -2.19 -29.01
CA VAL A 661 -17.51 -1.00 -28.27
C VAL A 661 -16.32 -0.20 -27.75
N VAL A 662 -16.33 1.12 -27.98
CA VAL A 662 -15.38 2.05 -27.36
C VAL A 662 -16.08 2.79 -26.22
N GLN A 663 -15.60 2.62 -25.00
CA GLN A 663 -16.03 3.44 -23.87
C GLN A 663 -15.13 4.66 -23.75
N LEU A 664 -15.71 5.86 -23.72
CA LEU A 664 -15.00 7.12 -23.49
C LEU A 664 -15.61 7.90 -22.32
N SER A 665 -14.76 8.45 -21.46
CA SER A 665 -15.14 9.41 -20.43
C SER A 665 -15.47 10.77 -21.04
N ALA A 666 -16.56 11.39 -20.59
CA ALA A 666 -16.96 12.75 -20.98
C ALA A 666 -15.88 13.81 -20.72
N GLU A 667 -14.93 13.53 -19.84
CA GLU A 667 -13.85 14.42 -19.43
C GLU A 667 -12.59 14.22 -20.28
N SER A 668 -12.76 13.92 -21.57
CA SER A 668 -11.67 13.63 -22.51
C SER A 668 -11.78 14.48 -23.76
N LEU A 669 -10.66 14.62 -24.46
CA LEU A 669 -10.53 15.35 -25.72
C LEU A 669 -9.90 14.43 -26.76
N CYS A 670 -10.62 14.18 -27.86
CA CYS A 670 -10.14 13.37 -28.97
C CYS A 670 -9.31 14.24 -29.93
N LEU A 671 -8.09 13.81 -30.21
CA LEU A 671 -7.10 14.53 -31.02
C LEU A 671 -6.79 13.81 -32.35
N ALA A 672 -7.20 12.56 -32.49
CA ALA A 672 -7.06 11.75 -33.69
C ALA A 672 -8.41 11.09 -34.07
N ASP A 673 -8.43 10.30 -35.14
CA ASP A 673 -9.63 9.58 -35.59
C ASP A 673 -9.94 8.40 -34.64
N VAL A 674 -11.13 8.42 -34.02
CA VAL A 674 -11.59 7.38 -33.11
C VAL A 674 -11.78 6.01 -33.79
N ALA A 675 -11.87 5.96 -35.12
CA ALA A 675 -11.86 4.70 -35.87
C ALA A 675 -10.58 3.89 -35.61
N GLU A 676 -9.41 4.55 -35.57
CA GLU A 676 -8.13 3.92 -35.24
C GLU A 676 -8.17 3.30 -33.83
N LEU A 677 -8.79 3.99 -32.87
CA LEU A 677 -8.98 3.47 -31.50
C LEU A 677 -9.89 2.24 -31.49
N ALA A 678 -10.98 2.27 -32.26
CA ALA A 678 -11.90 1.14 -32.38
C ALA A 678 -11.24 -0.07 -33.07
N GLU A 679 -10.24 0.14 -33.92
CA GLU A 679 -9.56 -0.93 -34.66
C GLU A 679 -8.33 -1.50 -33.95
N VAL A 680 -7.98 -0.99 -32.76
CA VAL A 680 -6.91 -1.57 -31.93
C VAL A 680 -7.07 -3.09 -31.84
N ASP A 681 -5.98 -3.79 -32.12
CA ASP A 681 -5.94 -5.25 -32.01
C ASP A 681 -6.10 -5.63 -30.53
N LEU A 682 -7.10 -6.48 -30.26
CA LEU A 682 -7.37 -6.97 -28.92
C LEU A 682 -6.53 -8.20 -28.60
N GLU A 683 -5.69 -8.70 -29.52
CA GLU A 683 -4.84 -9.88 -29.33
C GLU A 683 -5.63 -11.11 -28.86
N GLY A 684 -6.90 -11.22 -29.29
CA GLY A 684 -7.82 -12.25 -28.80
C GLY A 684 -8.10 -12.17 -27.30
N ARG A 685 -8.10 -10.99 -26.69
CA ARG A 685 -8.46 -10.70 -25.29
C ARG A 685 -9.79 -9.93 -25.20
N PRO A 686 -10.54 -9.99 -24.07
CA PRO A 686 -11.86 -9.36 -23.92
C PRO A 686 -11.87 -7.83 -24.02
N ALA A 687 -10.74 -7.16 -23.78
CA ALA A 687 -10.66 -5.71 -23.84
C ALA A 687 -9.24 -5.20 -24.10
N ALA A 688 -9.11 -4.00 -24.68
CA ALA A 688 -7.88 -3.19 -24.64
C ALA A 688 -8.01 -2.08 -23.60
N MET A 689 -7.00 -1.96 -22.75
CA MET A 689 -7.00 -1.04 -21.60
C MET A 689 -5.61 -0.45 -21.38
N ALA A 690 -5.56 0.76 -20.84
CA ALA A 690 -4.33 1.41 -20.44
C ALA A 690 -4.06 1.30 -18.94
N ARG A 691 -2.80 1.42 -18.57
CA ARG A 691 -2.35 1.51 -17.18
C ARG A 691 -2.72 2.87 -16.60
N SER A 692 -3.16 2.88 -15.36
CA SER A 692 -3.42 4.11 -14.60
C SER A 692 -2.11 4.63 -14.02
N ALA A 693 -1.74 5.86 -14.38
CA ALA A 693 -0.64 6.57 -13.73
C ALA A 693 -0.97 6.94 -12.27
N ASP A 694 -2.25 7.08 -11.93
CA ASP A 694 -2.70 7.30 -10.56
C ASP A 694 -2.57 6.02 -9.75
N ASN A 695 -1.49 5.92 -8.97
CA ASN A 695 -1.17 4.74 -8.17
C ASN A 695 -1.58 4.88 -6.70
N VAL A 696 -2.81 5.35 -6.44
CA VAL A 696 -3.34 5.59 -5.08
C VAL A 696 -3.24 4.35 -4.18
N PHE A 697 -3.44 3.17 -4.75
CA PHE A 697 -3.40 1.90 -4.02
C PHE A 697 -2.05 1.16 -4.10
N GLY A 698 -1.08 1.65 -4.88
CA GLY A 698 0.20 0.98 -5.11
C GLY A 698 0.16 -0.10 -6.20
N SER A 699 -0.93 -0.87 -6.29
CA SER A 699 -1.17 -1.84 -7.37
C SER A 699 -2.66 -2.21 -7.50
N GLY A 700 -3.01 -2.94 -8.57
CA GLY A 700 -4.34 -3.49 -8.80
C GLY A 700 -4.73 -4.54 -7.76
N MET A 701 -3.78 -5.37 -7.29
CA MET A 701 -4.06 -6.34 -6.23
C MET A 701 -4.30 -5.66 -4.88
N GLU A 702 -3.59 -4.58 -4.55
CA GLU A 702 -3.86 -3.79 -3.34
C GLU A 702 -5.22 -3.08 -3.41
N GLU A 703 -5.66 -2.66 -4.60
CA GLU A 703 -7.02 -2.14 -4.79
C GLU A 703 -8.09 -3.21 -4.51
N LEU A 704 -7.91 -4.44 -4.98
CA LEU A 704 -8.80 -5.57 -4.67
C LEU A 704 -8.75 -5.94 -3.18
N ARG A 705 -7.57 -5.88 -2.56
CA ARG A 705 -7.41 -6.11 -1.12
C ARG A 705 -8.17 -5.06 -0.29
N SER A 706 -8.13 -3.80 -0.73
CA SER A 706 -8.92 -2.71 -0.15
C SER A 706 -10.42 -2.97 -0.30
N ALA A 707 -10.86 -3.49 -1.45
CA ALA A 707 -12.25 -3.90 -1.66
C ALA A 707 -12.69 -4.98 -0.66
N ALA A 708 -11.88 -6.04 -0.48
CA ALA A 708 -12.14 -7.09 0.49
C ALA A 708 -12.25 -6.53 1.93
N ALA A 709 -11.39 -5.59 2.31
CA ALA A 709 -11.44 -4.97 3.63
C ALA A 709 -12.74 -4.18 3.91
N ARG A 710 -13.45 -3.70 2.86
CA ARG A 710 -14.72 -2.96 2.99
C ARG A 710 -15.92 -3.86 3.26
N LEU A 711 -15.83 -5.16 3.01
CA LEU A 711 -16.96 -6.08 3.12
C LEU A 711 -17.47 -6.24 4.55
N ARG A 712 -16.59 -6.07 5.55
CA ARG A 712 -16.89 -6.35 6.98
C ARG A 712 -17.41 -7.77 7.23
N ASP A 713 -17.19 -8.68 6.29
CA ASP A 713 -17.42 -10.11 6.38
C ASP A 713 -16.08 -10.81 6.19
N ARG A 714 -15.69 -11.65 7.15
CA ARG A 714 -14.37 -12.27 7.17
C ARG A 714 -14.20 -13.31 6.06
N GLU A 715 -15.21 -14.15 5.86
CA GLU A 715 -15.15 -15.28 4.95
C GLU A 715 -15.25 -14.80 3.51
N LEU A 716 -16.20 -13.90 3.24
CA LEU A 716 -16.35 -13.28 1.92
C LEU A 716 -15.11 -12.47 1.53
N ALA A 717 -14.48 -11.79 2.48
CA ALA A 717 -13.24 -11.05 2.23
C ALA A 717 -12.03 -11.97 1.99
N ALA A 718 -11.94 -13.10 2.69
CA ALA A 718 -10.91 -14.10 2.43
C ALA A 718 -11.09 -14.73 1.04
N GLU A 719 -12.33 -15.06 0.67
CA GLU A 719 -12.67 -15.65 -0.62
C GLU A 719 -12.35 -14.71 -1.79
N LEU A 720 -12.72 -13.43 -1.68
CA LEU A 720 -12.38 -12.43 -2.71
C LEU A 720 -10.86 -12.28 -2.88
N ARG A 721 -10.06 -12.35 -1.80
CA ARG A 721 -8.60 -12.31 -1.90
C ARG A 721 -8.05 -13.56 -2.60
N ARG A 722 -8.54 -14.74 -2.25
CA ARG A 722 -8.15 -16.00 -2.90
C ARG A 722 -8.50 -15.98 -4.38
N GLU A 723 -9.73 -15.57 -4.72
CA GLU A 723 -10.18 -15.47 -6.09
C GLU A 723 -9.33 -14.50 -6.92
N ALA A 724 -8.99 -13.33 -6.36
CA ALA A 724 -8.10 -12.38 -7.01
C ALA A 724 -6.74 -13.02 -7.32
N LEU A 725 -6.18 -13.79 -6.39
CA LEU A 725 -4.91 -14.51 -6.60
C LEU A 725 -5.02 -15.64 -7.63
N ILE A 726 -6.15 -16.34 -7.69
CA ILE A 726 -6.38 -17.38 -8.69
C ILE A 726 -6.46 -16.76 -10.09
N ARG A 727 -7.29 -15.72 -10.25
CA ARG A 727 -7.55 -15.09 -11.55
C ARG A 727 -6.36 -14.31 -12.11
N GLN A 728 -5.57 -13.68 -11.25
CA GLN A 728 -4.49 -12.80 -11.69
C GLN A 728 -3.15 -13.52 -11.63
N PRO A 729 -2.41 -13.69 -12.76
CA PRO A 729 -1.15 -14.44 -12.79
C PRO A 729 -0.02 -13.80 -11.97
N ARG A 730 -0.05 -12.48 -11.82
CA ARG A 730 0.92 -11.66 -11.08
C ARG A 730 0.22 -10.39 -10.57
N ASP A 731 0.92 -9.59 -9.76
CA ASP A 731 0.44 -8.24 -9.49
C ASP A 731 0.44 -7.40 -10.77
N LEU A 732 -0.47 -6.42 -10.84
CA LEU A 732 -0.76 -5.64 -12.03
C LEU A 732 -0.87 -4.17 -11.66
N PRO A 733 -0.57 -3.24 -12.58
CA PRO A 733 -0.89 -1.85 -12.38
C PRO A 733 -2.42 -1.66 -12.24
N SER A 734 -2.82 -0.59 -11.57
CA SER A 734 -4.21 -0.14 -11.66
C SER A 734 -4.57 0.13 -13.13
N LEU A 735 -5.82 -0.13 -13.52
CA LEU A 735 -6.28 0.03 -14.90
C LEU A 735 -7.10 1.31 -15.06
N ARG A 736 -6.99 1.92 -16.24
CA ARG A 736 -7.81 3.07 -16.64
C ARG A 736 -9.24 2.64 -16.98
N THR A 737 -10.19 3.51 -16.69
CA THR A 737 -11.62 3.28 -16.99
C THR A 737 -12.23 4.41 -17.80
N ASP A 738 -11.45 5.44 -18.09
CA ASP A 738 -11.81 6.58 -18.93
C ASP A 738 -11.75 6.26 -20.42
N VAL A 739 -10.94 5.27 -20.82
CA VAL A 739 -10.90 4.72 -22.18
C VAL A 739 -10.77 3.19 -22.10
N VAL A 740 -11.69 2.48 -22.76
CA VAL A 740 -11.68 1.01 -22.86
C VAL A 740 -12.24 0.61 -24.22
N VAL A 741 -11.58 -0.32 -24.91
CA VAL A 741 -12.12 -0.97 -26.12
C VAL A 741 -12.54 -2.38 -25.75
N LEU A 742 -13.79 -2.76 -26.00
CA LEU A 742 -14.37 -4.03 -25.58
C LEU A 742 -14.68 -4.93 -26.79
N ASP A 743 -14.40 -6.22 -26.66
CA ASP A 743 -14.95 -7.28 -27.50
C ASP A 743 -16.36 -7.64 -26.99
N ALA A 744 -17.36 -6.87 -27.41
CA ALA A 744 -18.72 -7.01 -26.93
C ALA A 744 -19.33 -8.40 -27.23
N ALA A 745 -18.99 -9.00 -28.38
CA ALA A 745 -19.42 -10.34 -28.73
C ALA A 745 -18.91 -11.37 -27.71
N ARG A 746 -17.62 -11.32 -27.39
CA ARG A 746 -17.01 -12.21 -26.41
C ARG A 746 -17.53 -11.99 -25.00
N LEU A 747 -17.66 -10.75 -24.54
CA LEU A 747 -18.20 -10.46 -23.21
C LEU A 747 -19.61 -11.04 -23.02
N ARG A 748 -20.43 -11.03 -24.07
CA ARG A 748 -21.76 -11.68 -24.09
C ARG A 748 -21.64 -13.20 -24.03
N ALA A 749 -20.77 -13.81 -24.85
CA ALA A 749 -20.56 -15.26 -24.90
C ALA A 749 -20.05 -15.83 -23.56
N GLU A 750 -19.14 -15.12 -22.89
CA GLU A 750 -18.58 -15.49 -21.58
C GLU A 750 -19.45 -15.05 -20.39
N ARG A 751 -20.58 -14.38 -20.65
CA ARG A 751 -21.52 -13.85 -19.62
C ARG A 751 -20.83 -12.97 -18.56
N LEU A 752 -19.79 -12.24 -18.94
CA LEU A 752 -19.01 -11.40 -18.00
C LEU A 752 -19.86 -10.25 -17.44
N GLY A 753 -20.82 -9.73 -18.20
CA GLY A 753 -21.76 -8.72 -17.73
C GLY A 753 -22.63 -9.20 -16.56
N GLU A 754 -23.07 -10.45 -16.59
CA GLU A 754 -23.84 -11.06 -15.51
C GLU A 754 -22.99 -11.25 -14.25
N LEU A 755 -21.78 -11.78 -14.42
CA LEU A 755 -20.85 -11.98 -13.31
C LEU A 755 -20.47 -10.65 -12.64
N ALA A 756 -20.23 -9.60 -13.44
CA ALA A 756 -19.98 -8.25 -12.96
C ALA A 756 -21.13 -7.72 -12.09
N ARG A 757 -22.39 -7.93 -12.51
CA ARG A 757 -23.58 -7.55 -11.72
C ARG A 757 -23.67 -8.31 -10.39
N ARG A 758 -23.36 -9.61 -10.38
CA ARG A 758 -23.30 -10.40 -9.13
C ARG A 758 -22.25 -9.84 -8.18
N TYR A 759 -21.06 -9.51 -8.68
CA TYR A 759 -19.98 -8.97 -7.85
C TYR A 759 -20.27 -7.56 -7.35
N ALA A 760 -20.91 -6.72 -8.17
CA ALA A 760 -21.38 -5.41 -7.74
C ALA A 760 -22.36 -5.53 -6.56
N ARG A 761 -23.26 -6.54 -6.58
CA ARG A 761 -24.28 -6.77 -5.56
C ARG A 761 -23.71 -7.35 -4.27
N HIS A 762 -23.01 -8.47 -4.36
CA HIS A 762 -22.58 -9.25 -3.19
C HIS A 762 -21.24 -8.75 -2.63
N LEU A 763 -20.34 -8.28 -3.49
CA LEU A 763 -18.99 -7.87 -3.12
C LEU A 763 -18.78 -6.34 -3.13
N LYS A 764 -19.77 -5.55 -3.57
CA LYS A 764 -19.71 -4.08 -3.59
C LYS A 764 -18.45 -3.55 -4.30
N LEU A 765 -18.02 -4.24 -5.35
CA LEU A 765 -16.86 -3.85 -6.16
C LEU A 765 -17.20 -2.65 -7.04
N SER A 766 -16.28 -1.69 -7.13
CA SER A 766 -16.35 -0.59 -8.10
C SER A 766 -16.21 -1.11 -9.54
N ASN A 767 -16.56 -0.28 -10.53
CA ASN A 767 -16.36 -0.62 -11.95
C ASN A 767 -14.90 -1.02 -12.25
N ARG A 768 -13.93 -0.25 -11.74
CA ARG A 768 -12.50 -0.54 -11.90
C ARG A 768 -12.10 -1.85 -11.20
N GLN A 769 -12.60 -2.11 -9.99
CA GLN A 769 -12.31 -3.34 -9.27
C GLN A 769 -12.86 -4.59 -9.98
N GLN A 770 -14.03 -4.49 -10.61
CA GLN A 770 -14.58 -5.57 -11.41
C GLN A 770 -13.74 -5.84 -12.66
N LEU A 771 -13.31 -4.78 -13.36
CA LEU A 771 -12.38 -4.90 -14.48
C LEU A 771 -11.04 -5.52 -14.05
N LEU A 772 -10.49 -5.09 -12.91
CA LEU A 772 -9.27 -5.67 -12.34
C LEU A 772 -9.42 -7.16 -12.00
N LEU A 773 -10.57 -7.56 -11.43
CA LEU A 773 -10.80 -8.95 -11.02
C LEU A 773 -11.10 -9.88 -12.20
N LEU A 774 -11.96 -9.44 -13.13
CA LEU A 774 -12.51 -10.29 -14.20
C LEU A 774 -11.72 -10.23 -15.51
N ILE A 775 -11.12 -9.08 -15.82
CA ILE A 775 -10.24 -8.92 -16.98
C ILE A 775 -8.78 -8.93 -16.54
N GLY A 776 -8.39 -8.00 -15.66
CA GLY A 776 -7.07 -7.95 -15.05
C GLY A 776 -5.93 -8.14 -16.05
N ALA A 777 -5.11 -9.17 -15.90
CA ALA A 777 -3.98 -9.45 -16.81
C ALA A 777 -4.41 -9.85 -18.23
N ASN A 778 -5.65 -10.28 -18.42
CA ASN A 778 -6.20 -10.69 -19.70
C ASN A 778 -6.75 -9.48 -20.49
N HIS A 779 -6.02 -8.37 -20.56
CA HIS A 779 -6.33 -7.24 -21.45
C HIS A 779 -5.23 -7.05 -22.49
N ALA A 780 -5.59 -6.56 -23.67
CA ALA A 780 -4.62 -6.04 -24.63
C ALA A 780 -4.10 -4.67 -24.15
N PRO A 781 -2.79 -4.39 -24.26
CA PRO A 781 -2.29 -3.06 -23.96
C PRO A 781 -2.89 -2.05 -24.93
N LEU A 782 -3.48 -0.97 -24.41
CA LEU A 782 -3.89 0.14 -25.25
C LEU A 782 -2.66 1.00 -25.62
N PRO A 783 -2.45 1.37 -26.90
CA PRO A 783 -1.33 2.21 -27.29
C PRO A 783 -1.30 3.54 -26.52
N ASP A 784 -0.12 3.96 -26.05
CA ASP A 784 0.02 5.10 -25.15
C ASP A 784 -0.60 6.39 -25.70
N ARG A 785 -0.56 6.63 -27.02
CA ARG A 785 -1.19 7.80 -27.66
C ARG A 785 -2.69 7.93 -27.35
N TRP A 786 -3.39 6.83 -27.07
CA TRP A 786 -4.82 6.81 -26.71
C TRP A 786 -5.09 6.93 -25.21
N ALA A 787 -4.05 7.02 -24.38
CA ALA A 787 -4.16 6.99 -22.92
C ALA A 787 -3.44 8.16 -22.24
N GLN A 788 -3.41 9.32 -22.89
CA GLN A 788 -2.71 10.49 -22.35
C GLN A 788 -3.51 11.13 -21.20
N THR A 789 -2.79 11.67 -20.21
CA THR A 789 -3.37 12.47 -19.14
C THR A 789 -2.92 13.91 -19.30
N ALA A 790 -3.82 14.87 -19.05
CA ALA A 790 -3.49 16.28 -19.16
C ALA A 790 -2.27 16.69 -18.29
N ALA A 791 -2.03 16.02 -17.16
CA ALA A 791 -0.91 16.28 -16.25
C ALA A 791 0.47 15.84 -16.75
N ALA A 792 0.57 15.20 -17.92
CA ALA A 792 1.86 14.87 -18.50
C ALA A 792 2.71 16.14 -18.72
N THR A 793 4.00 16.08 -18.36
CA THR A 793 4.95 17.19 -18.53
C THR A 793 4.99 17.70 -19.96
N GLN A 794 4.88 16.77 -20.92
CA GLN A 794 4.72 17.05 -22.33
C GLN A 794 3.82 15.99 -22.97
N LEU A 795 2.86 16.41 -23.77
CA LEU A 795 2.06 15.50 -24.58
C LEU A 795 2.84 15.12 -25.85
N PRO A 796 2.86 13.83 -26.24
CA PRO A 796 3.41 13.40 -27.52
C PRO A 796 2.76 14.13 -28.70
N ALA A 797 3.52 14.35 -29.77
CA ALA A 797 3.02 15.02 -30.97
C ALA A 797 1.88 14.25 -31.65
N ASP A 798 1.86 12.92 -31.49
CA ASP A 798 0.89 11.97 -32.05
C ASP A 798 -0.24 11.59 -31.07
N ALA A 799 -0.36 12.29 -29.93
CA ALA A 799 -1.40 12.03 -28.93
C ALA A 799 -2.79 11.99 -29.57
N GLY A 800 -3.51 10.88 -29.40
CA GLY A 800 -4.83 10.61 -29.98
C GLY A 800 -6.00 10.89 -29.02
N LEU A 801 -5.82 10.71 -27.71
CA LEU A 801 -6.83 11.03 -26.71
C LEU A 801 -6.18 11.55 -25.42
N VAL A 802 -6.69 12.67 -24.91
CA VAL A 802 -6.24 13.27 -23.64
C VAL A 802 -7.38 13.28 -22.64
N HIS A 803 -7.17 12.67 -21.47
CA HIS A 803 -8.11 12.69 -20.36
C HIS A 803 -7.71 13.73 -19.31
N PHE A 804 -8.68 14.54 -18.87
CA PHE A 804 -8.48 15.53 -17.83
C PHE A 804 -8.74 14.92 -16.46
N ALA A 805 -7.91 13.98 -15.99
CA ALA A 805 -8.15 13.21 -14.76
C ALA A 805 -8.17 14.07 -13.47
N HIS A 806 -7.33 15.10 -13.40
CA HIS A 806 -7.07 15.84 -12.16
C HIS A 806 -7.81 17.17 -12.08
N GLN A 807 -8.08 17.59 -10.85
CA GLN A 807 -8.57 18.92 -10.54
C GLN A 807 -7.42 19.95 -10.47
N PRO A 808 -7.68 21.25 -10.76
CA PRO A 808 -8.93 21.76 -11.31
C PRO A 808 -9.11 21.34 -12.78
N LYS A 809 -10.35 21.00 -13.17
CA LYS A 809 -10.67 20.72 -14.58
C LYS A 809 -10.71 22.03 -15.39
N PRO A 810 -10.51 21.99 -16.73
CA PRO A 810 -10.58 23.18 -17.58
C PRO A 810 -11.93 23.94 -17.55
N TRP A 811 -13.01 23.25 -17.21
CA TRP A 811 -14.35 23.82 -17.07
C TRP A 811 -14.69 24.24 -15.63
N GLU A 812 -13.74 24.15 -14.70
CA GLU A 812 -13.87 24.56 -13.31
C GLU A 812 -12.99 25.79 -13.02
N PRO A 813 -13.24 26.54 -11.93
CA PRO A 813 -12.36 27.64 -11.53
C PRO A 813 -10.95 27.14 -11.17
N GLY A 814 -9.91 27.74 -11.75
CA GLY A 814 -8.51 27.43 -11.46
C GLY A 814 -7.64 27.27 -12.72
N VAL A 815 -6.34 27.04 -12.53
CA VAL A 815 -5.40 26.77 -13.64
C VAL A 815 -5.04 25.30 -13.63
N GLY A 816 -5.83 24.53 -14.39
CA GLY A 816 -5.65 23.10 -14.59
C GLY A 816 -4.60 22.80 -15.64
N TYR A 817 -4.30 21.52 -15.81
CA TYR A 817 -3.41 21.07 -16.86
C TYR A 817 -4.09 21.17 -18.24
N GLN A 818 -3.34 21.61 -19.26
CA GLN A 818 -3.80 21.70 -20.66
C GLN A 818 -5.09 22.54 -20.85
N ASN A 819 -5.34 23.52 -19.96
CA ASN A 819 -6.55 24.36 -19.99
C ASN A 819 -6.76 25.04 -21.35
N GLU A 820 -5.71 25.63 -21.93
CA GLU A 820 -5.78 26.35 -23.20
C GLU A 820 -6.24 25.45 -24.35
N ARG A 821 -5.75 24.21 -24.39
CA ARG A 821 -6.12 23.22 -25.41
C ARG A 821 -7.61 22.86 -25.34
N TRP A 822 -8.14 22.65 -24.13
CA TRP A 822 -9.55 22.35 -23.95
C TRP A 822 -10.44 23.54 -24.33
N ILE A 823 -10.04 24.77 -23.94
CA ILE A 823 -10.75 26.00 -24.28
C ILE A 823 -10.80 26.20 -25.81
N ALA A 824 -9.67 25.99 -26.50
CA ALA A 824 -9.60 26.09 -27.95
C ALA A 824 -10.60 25.15 -28.64
N GLU A 825 -10.69 23.88 -28.21
CA GLU A 825 -11.66 22.94 -28.79
C GLU A 825 -13.11 23.35 -28.47
N ARG A 826 -13.39 23.80 -27.24
CA ARG A 826 -14.72 24.30 -26.85
C ARG A 826 -15.16 25.41 -27.79
N ASP A 827 -14.27 26.31 -28.16
CA ASP A 827 -14.58 27.52 -28.93
C ASP A 827 -14.51 27.31 -30.46
N ALA A 828 -13.87 26.24 -30.96
CA ALA A 828 -13.69 25.96 -32.39
C ALA A 828 -15.02 25.84 -33.18
N GLY A 829 -15.40 26.78 -34.06
CA GLY A 829 -16.68 26.71 -34.80
C GLY A 829 -17.85 27.46 -34.14
N ASN A 830 -17.57 28.33 -33.16
CA ASN A 830 -18.43 29.48 -32.81
C ASN A 830 -18.02 30.77 -33.57
N THR A 831 -17.22 30.63 -34.63
CA THR A 831 -16.84 31.68 -35.58
C THR A 831 -17.49 31.43 -36.93
#